data_AF-A0A1I2DZ63-F1
#
_entry.id   AF-A0A1I2DZ63-F1
#
_cell.length_a   1.000
_cell.length_b   1.000
_cell.length_c   1.000
_cell.angle_alpha   90.00
_cell.angle_beta   90.00
_cell.angle_gamma   90.00
#
_symmetry.space_group_name_H-M   'P 1'
#
loop_
_entity.id
_entity.type
_entity.pdbx_description
1 polymer ?
#
loop_
_entity_poly.entity_id
_entity_poly.type
_entity_poly.pdbx_seq_one_letter_code
_entity_poly.pdbx_strand_id
1 'polypeptide(L)'
;MATPVLEPVAVVGIGCRFPGAPDPAAYWQLLRAGRHAIVDVPPSRWDAAALYDADPQRPGRTLCRSGGFLPAVDGVDWRALRLSPREARAIDPQHRLLLEVAWEALEDAGLPLEAVAGSRTGVFVGATWNDYARMQSRDRDRLDGYAAAGTPLAFAANRISYTFDLRGPSVALDATCSASLVALHQACQSLWSGDSTLALAGGVNLILAPDSAIIMSKAGVLSARGLCRALDADGDGFVRGEGAGLVVLKLRSQLVASDRVYAFVRGVAINHNGRGPWIMAPRAEAQTAAIRDALARAAVDPADVDYVELHGTGFPQGDATETAALGQALGGAARSRPCAVGSVKTNLGNLEPAAGIASVIKVCLALHHAELPPTLHLRRVNPAIDLAGLGLAAQTELTAWPARERPRLAAVTTTSFSGVNAHAVLASAEPGEALPVAPGPRVLPLSARDPRALRAVAVGMIAVLRRLDRDDPAALRDVCFTAAVLRSHHAHRVAVVGDSAPALADALERWLAGEASTAEPSIAPASSEDAQLAELRRLAAAYLAGEAVDWRAVAPAGRCVSLPTYPWQRERMWLEWLTEPPLLDAESEKSGKIDSNAATAAPSVPPDPGAGALLAALRDVPPGLRRARLQRHVEQALRAALELPDDLAIAPHARLFDLGVSSLTALALRTRFQRELACDLPPTLLFDHPRLDALAERLLAAAFPAVAAEPPVDARAREVAALTEVEAEAELARRLEHLRRYLP
;
A
#
# COMPACT_ATOMS: atom_id res chain seq x y z
N MET A 1 30.98 -26.91 7.16
CA MET A 1 31.03 -26.12 5.92
C MET A 1 30.82 -24.66 6.32
N ALA A 2 31.65 -23.73 5.83
CA ALA A 2 31.44 -22.31 6.10
C ALA A 2 30.09 -21.88 5.49
N THR A 3 29.26 -21.18 6.26
CA THR A 3 27.99 -20.63 5.75
C THR A 3 28.34 -19.66 4.61
N PRO A 4 27.78 -19.83 3.39
CA PRO A 4 28.06 -18.92 2.29
C PRO A 4 27.63 -17.50 2.67
N VAL A 5 28.52 -16.53 2.44
CA VAL A 5 28.21 -15.11 2.66
C VAL A 5 27.14 -14.70 1.66
N LEU A 6 25.95 -14.35 2.16
CA LEU A 6 24.84 -13.94 1.32
C LEU A 6 25.05 -12.51 0.85
N GLU A 7 24.64 -12.24 -0.39
CA GLU A 7 24.69 -10.90 -0.95
C GLU A 7 23.80 -9.94 -0.15
N PRO A 8 24.26 -8.74 0.22
CA PRO A 8 23.43 -7.76 0.92
C PRO A 8 22.18 -7.38 0.11
N VAL A 9 21.04 -7.26 0.80
CA VAL A 9 19.76 -6.80 0.23
C VAL A 9 19.58 -5.32 0.58
N ALA A 10 19.46 -4.46 -0.41
CA ALA A 10 19.22 -3.04 -0.24
C ALA A 10 17.76 -2.72 0.06
N VAL A 11 17.50 -1.88 1.07
CA VAL A 11 16.21 -1.22 1.27
C VAL A 11 16.21 0.06 0.45
N VAL A 12 15.43 0.10 -0.63
CA VAL A 12 15.46 1.22 -1.60
C VAL A 12 14.26 2.15 -1.50
N GLY A 13 13.16 1.71 -0.90
CA GLY A 13 11.97 2.53 -0.65
C GLY A 13 11.25 2.12 0.61
N ILE A 14 10.57 3.09 1.23
CA ILE A 14 9.83 2.93 2.47
C ILE A 14 8.45 3.58 2.32
N GLY A 15 7.41 2.82 2.63
CA GLY A 15 6.07 3.35 2.89
C GLY A 15 5.67 3.00 4.33
N CYS A 16 5.08 3.94 5.05
CA CYS A 16 4.47 3.63 6.34
C CYS A 16 3.36 4.61 6.70
N ARG A 17 2.48 4.16 7.58
CA ARG A 17 1.42 4.93 8.23
C ARG A 17 1.39 4.48 9.70
N PHE A 18 1.84 5.34 10.60
CA PHE A 18 1.95 5.06 12.04
C PHE A 18 1.20 6.12 12.88
N PRO A 19 0.87 5.83 14.14
CA PRO A 19 0.20 6.78 15.02
C PRO A 19 1.02 8.08 15.12
N GLY A 20 0.37 9.22 14.87
CA GLY A 20 1.02 10.54 14.87
C GLY A 20 2.03 10.77 13.74
N ALA A 21 2.17 9.84 12.78
CA ALA A 21 3.16 9.89 11.72
C ALA A 21 2.56 9.34 10.42
N PRO A 22 2.03 10.20 9.52
CA PRO A 22 1.46 9.74 8.28
C PRO A 22 2.51 9.09 7.40
N ASP A 23 3.74 9.57 7.31
CA ASP A 23 4.75 9.10 6.34
C ASP A 23 6.14 8.87 7.00
N PRO A 24 7.14 8.33 6.27
CA PRO A 24 8.47 8.07 6.85
C PRO A 24 9.17 9.33 7.39
N ALA A 25 8.96 10.49 6.76
CA ALA A 25 9.55 11.74 7.21
C ALA A 25 8.93 12.22 8.53
N ALA A 26 7.61 12.16 8.66
CA ALA A 26 6.89 12.47 9.89
C ALA A 26 7.23 11.48 11.01
N TYR A 27 7.40 10.19 10.67
CA TYR A 27 7.85 9.17 11.62
C TYR A 27 9.24 9.48 12.16
N TRP A 28 10.18 9.84 11.27
CA TRP A 28 11.51 10.28 11.69
C TRP A 28 11.46 11.49 12.63
N GLN A 29 10.66 12.51 12.31
CA GLN A 29 10.52 13.68 13.18
C GLN A 29 9.91 13.34 14.55
N LEU A 30 8.94 12.42 14.60
CA LEU A 30 8.36 11.92 15.86
C LEU A 30 9.43 11.25 16.73
N LEU A 31 10.26 10.39 16.12
CA LEU A 31 11.34 9.67 16.81
C LEU A 31 12.42 10.63 17.32
N ARG A 32 12.94 11.53 16.46
CA ARG A 32 13.96 12.52 16.85
C ARG A 32 13.50 13.42 17.99
N ALA A 33 12.23 13.84 17.95
CA ALA A 33 11.66 14.71 18.98
C ALA A 33 11.37 13.97 20.30
N GLY A 34 11.59 12.65 20.37
CA GLY A 34 11.33 11.86 21.57
C GLY A 34 9.86 11.87 22.00
N ARG A 35 8.93 11.92 21.03
CA ARG A 35 7.49 11.93 21.31
C ARG A 35 6.87 10.53 21.19
N HIS A 36 5.81 10.30 21.93
CA HIS A 36 4.94 9.13 21.76
C HIS A 36 3.58 9.55 21.18
N ALA A 37 2.92 8.61 20.52
CA ALA A 37 1.61 8.79 19.88
C ALA A 37 0.51 7.94 20.54
N ILE A 38 0.70 7.59 21.81
CA ILE A 38 -0.30 6.92 22.61
C ILE A 38 -1.37 7.92 23.05
N VAL A 39 -2.62 7.58 22.77
CA VAL A 39 -3.82 8.36 23.09
C VAL A 39 -4.85 7.46 23.75
N ASP A 40 -5.90 8.03 24.32
CA ASP A 40 -7.08 7.24 24.71
C ASP A 40 -7.76 6.67 23.46
N VAL A 41 -8.43 5.52 23.63
CA VAL A 41 -9.23 4.92 22.54
C VAL A 41 -10.18 5.97 21.97
N PRO A 42 -10.15 6.24 20.65
CA PRO A 42 -11.02 7.23 20.04
C PRO A 42 -12.50 6.84 20.21
N PRO A 43 -13.39 7.79 20.55
CA PRO A 43 -14.83 7.51 20.69
C PRO A 43 -15.48 6.95 19.42
N SER A 44 -14.88 7.21 18.25
CA SER A 44 -15.32 6.64 16.97
C SER A 44 -15.05 5.14 16.83
N ARG A 45 -14.30 4.51 17.74
CA ARG A 45 -14.04 3.06 17.75
C ARG A 45 -15.02 2.34 18.66
N TRP A 46 -14.99 2.65 19.95
CA TRP A 46 -15.94 2.17 20.95
C TRP A 46 -15.84 3.01 22.23
N ASP A 47 -16.83 2.90 23.11
CA ASP A 47 -16.77 3.49 24.45
C ASP A 47 -15.81 2.68 25.35
N ALA A 48 -14.57 3.17 25.47
CA ALA A 48 -13.56 2.53 26.31
C ALA A 48 -13.84 2.69 27.81
N ALA A 49 -14.55 3.74 28.23
CA ALA A 49 -14.90 3.92 29.64
C ALA A 49 -15.91 2.85 30.08
N ALA A 50 -16.87 2.52 29.21
CA ALA A 50 -17.82 1.45 29.46
C ALA A 50 -17.18 0.05 29.56
N LEU A 51 -16.04 -0.17 28.92
CA LEU A 51 -15.34 -1.47 28.90
C LEU A 51 -14.17 -1.58 29.88
N TYR A 52 -13.73 -0.47 30.45
CA TYR A 52 -12.63 -0.45 31.40
C TYR A 52 -13.01 -1.09 32.74
N ASP A 53 -12.13 -1.91 33.29
CA ASP A 53 -12.17 -2.33 34.69
C ASP A 53 -10.74 -2.45 35.23
N ALA A 54 -10.53 -2.02 36.47
CA ALA A 54 -9.22 -2.13 37.12
C ALA A 54 -8.90 -3.58 37.53
N ASP A 55 -9.92 -4.43 37.67
CA ASP A 55 -9.74 -5.87 37.87
C ASP A 55 -9.50 -6.58 36.53
N PRO A 56 -8.27 -7.07 36.25
CA PRO A 56 -7.97 -7.77 35.01
C PRO A 56 -8.76 -9.07 34.84
N GLN A 57 -9.34 -9.63 35.91
CA GLN A 57 -10.13 -10.86 35.87
C GLN A 57 -11.61 -10.62 35.55
N ARG A 58 -12.11 -9.37 35.60
CA ARG A 58 -13.52 -9.07 35.35
C ARG A 58 -13.94 -9.52 33.93
N PRO A 59 -14.89 -10.45 33.76
CA PRO A 59 -15.26 -10.96 32.44
C PRO A 59 -15.74 -9.86 31.49
N GLY A 60 -15.33 -9.92 30.22
CA GLY A 60 -15.75 -8.97 29.18
C GLY A 60 -15.19 -7.54 29.30
N ARG A 61 -14.32 -7.26 30.29
CA ARG A 61 -13.70 -5.95 30.50
C ARG A 61 -12.21 -5.94 30.13
N THR A 62 -11.67 -4.75 29.86
CA THR A 62 -10.24 -4.53 29.56
C THR A 62 -9.58 -3.65 30.63
N LEU A 63 -8.34 -3.99 30.99
CA LEU A 63 -7.49 -3.20 31.89
C LEU A 63 -6.97 -1.92 31.23
N CYS A 64 -6.95 -1.84 29.90
CA CYS A 64 -6.32 -0.76 29.15
C CYS A 64 -7.35 0.05 28.35
N ARG A 65 -7.24 1.38 28.42
CA ARG A 65 -8.09 2.37 27.73
C ARG A 65 -7.34 3.23 26.71
N SER A 66 -6.07 2.93 26.47
CA SER A 66 -5.18 3.73 25.63
C SER A 66 -4.50 2.87 24.57
N GLY A 67 -4.00 3.50 23.53
CA GLY A 67 -3.33 2.84 22.41
C GLY A 67 -2.76 3.83 21.39
N GLY A 68 -1.91 3.32 20.50
CA GLY A 68 -1.52 4.06 19.31
C GLY A 68 -2.58 3.88 18.22
N PHE A 69 -3.32 4.92 17.86
CA PHE A 69 -4.41 4.81 16.88
C PHE A 69 -4.12 5.61 15.61
N LEU A 70 -4.50 5.05 14.47
CA LEU A 70 -4.54 5.77 13.20
C LEU A 70 -5.87 6.53 13.08
N PRO A 71 -5.84 7.78 12.56
CA PRO A 71 -7.05 8.49 12.19
C PRO A 71 -7.65 7.92 10.90
N ALA A 72 -8.97 8.08 10.73
CA ALA A 72 -9.69 7.85 9.47
C ALA A 72 -9.40 6.51 8.77
N VAL A 73 -9.37 5.40 9.52
CA VAL A 73 -9.17 4.04 8.97
C VAL A 73 -10.30 3.58 8.05
N ASP A 74 -11.42 4.30 8.03
CA ASP A 74 -12.54 4.13 7.11
C ASP A 74 -12.35 4.87 5.78
N GLY A 75 -11.31 5.70 5.64
CA GLY A 75 -11.01 6.47 4.43
C GLY A 75 -10.21 5.69 3.38
N VAL A 76 -10.55 5.84 2.10
CA VAL A 76 -9.78 5.29 0.96
C VAL A 76 -10.04 6.06 -0.33
N ASP A 77 -9.03 6.18 -1.19
CA ASP A 77 -9.20 6.66 -2.57
C ASP A 77 -9.54 5.51 -3.52
N TRP A 78 -10.81 5.09 -3.51
CA TRP A 78 -11.28 3.96 -4.31
C TRP A 78 -11.09 4.19 -5.82
N ARG A 79 -11.19 5.44 -6.30
CA ARG A 79 -10.97 5.77 -7.72
C ARG A 79 -9.51 5.57 -8.10
N ALA A 80 -8.58 6.09 -7.30
CA ALA A 80 -7.16 5.90 -7.54
C ALA A 80 -6.78 4.41 -7.49
N LEU A 81 -7.40 3.61 -6.62
CA LEU A 81 -7.16 2.18 -6.52
C LEU A 81 -7.99 1.32 -7.51
N ARG A 82 -8.81 1.94 -8.37
CA ARG A 82 -9.70 1.27 -9.34
C ARG A 82 -10.65 0.24 -8.70
N LEU A 83 -11.11 0.55 -7.49
CA LEU A 83 -12.14 -0.20 -6.78
C LEU A 83 -13.52 0.40 -7.09
N SER A 84 -14.59 -0.34 -6.87
CA SER A 84 -15.94 0.26 -6.78
C SER A 84 -16.27 0.64 -5.34
N PRO A 85 -17.16 1.62 -5.07
CA PRO A 85 -17.60 1.93 -3.71
C PRO A 85 -18.14 0.70 -2.96
N ARG A 86 -18.92 -0.15 -3.65
CA ARG A 86 -19.42 -1.40 -3.07
C ARG A 86 -18.29 -2.33 -2.60
N GLU A 87 -17.32 -2.57 -3.47
CA GLU A 87 -16.15 -3.40 -3.13
C GLU A 87 -15.32 -2.74 -2.03
N ALA A 88 -15.05 -1.44 -2.17
CA ALA A 88 -14.24 -0.68 -1.23
C ALA A 88 -14.79 -0.79 0.20
N ARG A 89 -16.11 -0.67 0.41
CA ARG A 89 -16.73 -0.86 1.73
C ARG A 89 -16.52 -2.26 2.31
N ALA A 90 -16.58 -3.29 1.48
CA ALA A 90 -16.44 -4.69 1.92
C ALA A 90 -15.00 -5.12 2.23
N ILE A 91 -14.01 -4.44 1.64
CA ILE A 91 -12.58 -4.72 1.86
C ILE A 91 -12.18 -4.35 3.29
N ASP A 92 -11.45 -5.23 3.98
CA ASP A 92 -10.84 -4.92 5.27
C ASP A 92 -9.97 -3.65 5.18
N PRO A 93 -10.16 -2.64 6.06
CA PRO A 93 -9.33 -1.44 6.13
C PRO A 93 -7.81 -1.69 6.10
N GLN A 94 -7.33 -2.81 6.65
CA GLN A 94 -5.92 -3.21 6.61
C GLN A 94 -5.43 -3.42 5.18
N HIS A 95 -6.24 -4.02 4.31
CA HIS A 95 -5.90 -4.25 2.89
C HIS A 95 -5.84 -2.92 2.12
N ARG A 96 -6.74 -1.98 2.42
CA ARG A 96 -6.76 -0.65 1.78
C ARG A 96 -5.54 0.15 2.17
N LEU A 97 -5.22 0.18 3.47
CA LEU A 97 -4.04 0.83 3.99
C LEU A 97 -2.76 0.27 3.38
N LEU A 98 -2.66 -1.06 3.25
CA LEU A 98 -1.52 -1.71 2.60
C LEU A 98 -1.37 -1.36 1.12
N LEU A 99 -2.46 -1.17 0.38
CA LEU A 99 -2.40 -0.71 -1.02
C LEU A 99 -1.81 0.70 -1.12
N GLU A 100 -2.28 1.61 -0.28
CA GLU A 100 -1.75 2.98 -0.22
C GLU A 100 -0.27 2.97 0.16
N VAL A 101 0.09 2.23 1.21
CA VAL A 101 1.48 2.13 1.69
C VAL A 101 2.40 1.45 0.68
N ALA A 102 1.91 0.46 -0.08
CA ALA A 102 2.69 -0.20 -1.13
C ALA A 102 2.98 0.75 -2.30
N TRP A 103 1.98 1.52 -2.72
CA TRP A 103 2.14 2.56 -3.74
C TRP A 103 3.21 3.57 -3.30
N GLU A 104 3.09 4.07 -2.06
CA GLU A 104 4.03 5.04 -1.51
C GLU A 104 5.45 4.48 -1.42
N ALA A 105 5.60 3.22 -1.03
CA ALA A 105 6.90 2.57 -0.96
C ALA A 105 7.56 2.43 -2.34
N LEU A 106 6.78 2.14 -3.39
CA LEU A 106 7.24 2.08 -4.78
C LEU A 106 7.63 3.47 -5.32
N GLU A 107 6.82 4.50 -5.05
CA GLU A 107 7.17 5.88 -5.38
C GLU A 107 8.43 6.32 -4.63
N ASP A 108 8.54 6.03 -3.33
CA ASP A 108 9.72 6.33 -2.54
C ASP A 108 10.96 5.58 -3.05
N ALA A 109 10.80 4.36 -3.59
CA ALA A 109 11.88 3.63 -4.28
C ALA A 109 12.27 4.21 -5.65
N GLY A 110 11.52 5.18 -6.17
CA GLY A 110 11.73 5.71 -7.52
C GLY A 110 11.37 4.72 -8.63
N LEU A 111 10.38 3.84 -8.36
CA LEU A 111 9.92 2.82 -9.29
C LEU A 111 8.55 3.21 -9.84
N PRO A 112 8.45 3.67 -11.10
CA PRO A 112 7.17 3.85 -11.77
C PRO A 112 6.35 2.55 -11.76
N LEU A 113 5.05 2.65 -11.59
CA LEU A 113 4.18 1.48 -11.45
C LEU A 113 4.18 0.62 -12.73
N GLU A 114 4.21 1.27 -13.89
CA GLU A 114 4.36 0.63 -15.19
C GLU A 114 5.70 -0.10 -15.36
N ALA A 115 6.75 0.32 -14.64
CA ALA A 115 8.07 -0.31 -14.71
C ALA A 115 8.15 -1.60 -13.89
N VAL A 116 7.32 -1.74 -12.85
CA VAL A 116 7.23 -2.96 -12.03
C VAL A 116 6.10 -3.89 -12.50
N ALA A 117 5.15 -3.38 -13.28
CA ALA A 117 4.07 -4.18 -13.85
C ALA A 117 4.62 -5.35 -14.67
N GLY A 118 4.12 -6.55 -14.37
CA GLY A 118 4.49 -7.81 -14.99
C GLY A 118 5.83 -8.39 -14.53
N SER A 119 6.56 -7.70 -13.66
CA SER A 119 7.83 -8.18 -13.11
C SER A 119 7.62 -9.31 -12.09
N ARG A 120 8.69 -10.06 -11.81
CA ARG A 120 8.74 -11.08 -10.77
C ARG A 120 8.94 -10.45 -9.38
N THR A 121 8.11 -9.47 -9.05
CA THR A 121 8.14 -8.81 -7.74
C THR A 121 7.37 -9.64 -6.73
N GLY A 122 8.01 -10.02 -5.62
CA GLY A 122 7.36 -10.74 -4.51
C GLY A 122 6.72 -9.79 -3.50
N VAL A 123 5.68 -10.23 -2.80
CA VAL A 123 4.95 -9.48 -1.76
C VAL A 123 4.77 -10.35 -0.52
N PHE A 124 5.32 -9.91 0.61
CA PHE A 124 5.31 -10.64 1.88
C PHE A 124 4.75 -9.74 2.99
N VAL A 125 3.60 -10.11 3.55
CA VAL A 125 2.87 -9.27 4.51
C VAL A 125 2.60 -10.02 5.80
N GLY A 126 3.05 -9.48 6.92
CA GLY A 126 2.66 -9.92 8.25
C GLY A 126 1.32 -9.33 8.67
N ALA A 127 0.35 -10.18 9.01
CA ALA A 127 -0.96 -9.79 9.55
C ALA A 127 -1.52 -10.92 10.44
N THR A 128 -2.31 -10.56 11.45
CA THR A 128 -2.83 -11.53 12.44
C THR A 128 -4.32 -11.32 12.70
N TRP A 129 -4.71 -10.10 13.09
CA TRP A 129 -6.09 -9.79 13.46
C TRP A 129 -6.97 -9.57 12.24
N ASN A 130 -8.23 -10.00 12.35
CA ASN A 130 -9.26 -9.82 11.33
C ASN A 130 -10.56 -9.35 11.99
N ASP A 131 -10.48 -8.18 12.64
CA ASP A 131 -11.62 -7.59 13.34
C ASP A 131 -12.77 -7.31 12.36
N TYR A 132 -12.47 -6.91 11.12
CA TYR A 132 -13.49 -6.59 10.13
C TYR A 132 -14.32 -7.79 9.70
N ALA A 133 -13.70 -8.96 9.42
CA ALA A 133 -14.45 -10.19 9.16
C ALA A 133 -15.34 -10.59 10.34
N ARG A 134 -14.82 -10.44 11.57
CA ARG A 134 -15.57 -10.78 12.78
C ARG A 134 -16.77 -9.87 12.98
N MET A 135 -16.60 -8.57 12.73
CA MET A 135 -17.69 -7.58 12.77
C MET A 135 -18.74 -7.91 11.70
N GLN A 136 -18.34 -8.23 10.47
CA GLN A 136 -19.27 -8.64 9.41
C GLN A 136 -20.04 -9.93 9.78
N SER A 137 -19.38 -10.90 10.40
CA SER A 137 -20.01 -12.17 10.77
C SER A 137 -21.06 -12.07 11.89
N ARG A 138 -21.28 -10.88 12.47
CA ARG A 138 -22.32 -10.65 13.48
C ARG A 138 -23.73 -10.67 12.89
N ASP A 139 -23.90 -10.37 11.61
CA ASP A 139 -25.18 -10.41 10.91
C ASP A 139 -25.03 -11.28 9.65
N ARG A 140 -25.55 -12.52 9.72
CA ARG A 140 -25.39 -13.51 8.65
C ARG A 140 -26.19 -13.18 7.41
N ASP A 141 -27.31 -12.48 7.56
CA ASP A 141 -28.23 -12.17 6.46
C ASP A 141 -27.66 -11.07 5.54
N ARG A 142 -26.68 -10.30 6.03
CA ARG A 142 -25.98 -9.25 5.27
C ARG A 142 -24.70 -9.70 4.59
N LEU A 143 -24.26 -10.95 4.80
CA LEU A 143 -23.05 -11.48 4.15
C LEU A 143 -23.31 -11.67 2.65
N ASP A 144 -22.42 -11.15 1.82
CA ASP A 144 -22.43 -11.35 0.37
C ASP A 144 -21.08 -11.81 -0.17
N GLY A 145 -21.00 -12.04 -1.48
CA GLY A 145 -19.79 -12.53 -2.14
C GLY A 145 -18.58 -11.61 -1.98
N TYR A 146 -18.74 -10.31 -1.72
CA TYR A 146 -17.62 -9.39 -1.56
C TYR A 146 -16.86 -9.66 -0.26
N ALA A 147 -17.50 -10.21 0.78
CA ALA A 147 -16.83 -10.62 2.01
C ALA A 147 -15.74 -11.68 1.76
N ALA A 148 -15.94 -12.55 0.77
CA ALA A 148 -15.02 -13.65 0.43
C ALA A 148 -13.67 -13.17 -0.13
N ALA A 149 -13.65 -12.03 -0.83
CA ALA A 149 -12.40 -11.40 -1.30
C ALA A 149 -11.99 -10.20 -0.43
N GLY A 150 -12.92 -9.66 0.36
CA GLY A 150 -12.73 -8.44 1.13
C GLY A 150 -11.89 -8.63 2.39
N THR A 151 -12.07 -9.75 3.09
CA THR A 151 -11.59 -9.91 4.46
C THR A 151 -10.56 -11.02 4.73
N PRO A 152 -10.42 -12.11 3.95
CA PRO A 152 -9.40 -13.12 4.27
C PRO A 152 -7.97 -12.58 4.18
N LEU A 153 -7.12 -12.97 5.13
CA LEU A 153 -5.74 -12.45 5.26
C LEU A 153 -4.89 -12.61 3.99
N ALA A 154 -5.11 -13.67 3.21
CA ALA A 154 -4.40 -13.86 1.94
C ALA A 154 -4.53 -12.67 0.97
N PHE A 155 -5.66 -11.95 1.02
CA PHE A 155 -5.89 -10.78 0.18
C PHE A 155 -5.09 -9.55 0.64
N ALA A 156 -4.49 -9.53 1.84
CA ALA A 156 -3.60 -8.46 2.29
C ALA A 156 -2.38 -8.33 1.37
N ALA A 157 -1.77 -9.45 0.99
CA ALA A 157 -0.66 -9.48 0.02
C ALA A 157 -1.18 -9.53 -1.42
N ASN A 158 -2.15 -10.40 -1.71
CA ASN A 158 -2.57 -10.68 -3.09
C ASN A 158 -3.22 -9.48 -3.78
N ARG A 159 -3.84 -8.57 -3.03
CA ARG A 159 -4.43 -7.36 -3.59
C ARG A 159 -3.37 -6.35 -4.05
N ILE A 160 -2.22 -6.28 -3.37
CA ILE A 160 -1.04 -5.52 -3.83
C ILE A 160 -0.56 -6.11 -5.15
N SER A 161 -0.32 -7.43 -5.17
CA SER A 161 0.16 -8.13 -6.37
C SER A 161 -0.78 -7.95 -7.57
N TYR A 162 -2.09 -8.07 -7.35
CA TYR A 162 -3.09 -7.83 -8.39
C TYR A 162 -3.09 -6.38 -8.88
N THR A 163 -3.08 -5.40 -7.97
CA THR A 163 -3.21 -3.98 -8.31
C THR A 163 -2.03 -3.46 -9.13
N PHE A 164 -0.82 -3.96 -8.85
CA PHE A 164 0.42 -3.53 -9.51
C PHE A 164 0.96 -4.55 -10.53
N ASP A 165 0.18 -5.59 -10.87
CA ASP A 165 0.56 -6.67 -11.79
C ASP A 165 1.90 -7.36 -11.41
N LEU A 166 2.10 -7.64 -10.13
CA LEU A 166 3.32 -8.28 -9.61
C LEU A 166 3.18 -9.81 -9.68
N ARG A 167 4.15 -10.48 -10.31
CA ARG A 167 4.10 -11.92 -10.63
C ARG A 167 5.07 -12.79 -9.83
N GLY A 168 5.68 -12.25 -8.77
CA GLY A 168 6.47 -13.04 -7.81
C GLY A 168 5.59 -13.71 -6.74
N PRO A 169 6.21 -14.40 -5.76
CA PRO A 169 5.48 -14.99 -4.63
C PRO A 169 4.68 -13.92 -3.86
N SER A 170 3.42 -14.22 -3.53
CA SER A 170 2.52 -13.29 -2.83
C SER A 170 1.91 -14.00 -1.63
N VAL A 171 2.34 -13.63 -0.42
CA VAL A 171 2.07 -14.38 0.81
C VAL A 171 1.72 -13.45 1.96
N ALA A 172 0.57 -13.69 2.58
CA ALA A 172 0.26 -13.20 3.92
C ALA A 172 0.63 -14.28 4.94
N LEU A 173 1.27 -13.89 6.04
CA LEU A 173 1.74 -14.81 7.07
C LEU A 173 1.45 -14.29 8.47
N ASP A 174 1.23 -15.22 9.38
CA ASP A 174 0.97 -14.95 10.78
C ASP A 174 2.06 -15.61 11.64
N ALA A 175 2.87 -14.77 12.27
CA ALA A 175 3.76 -15.14 13.37
C ALA A 175 3.55 -14.19 14.55
N THR A 176 2.32 -13.70 14.73
CA THR A 176 1.91 -12.68 15.72
C THR A 176 2.86 -11.47 15.67
N CYS A 177 3.42 -11.01 16.80
CA CYS A 177 4.32 -9.85 16.87
C CYS A 177 5.60 -9.95 16.01
N SER A 178 6.00 -11.15 15.57
CA SER A 178 7.18 -11.33 14.71
C SER A 178 6.83 -11.41 13.22
N ALA A 179 5.54 -11.33 12.85
CA ALA A 179 5.06 -11.57 11.49
C ALA A 179 5.80 -10.71 10.45
N SER A 180 5.86 -9.39 10.60
CA SER A 180 6.54 -8.54 9.60
C SER A 180 8.05 -8.76 9.48
N LEU A 181 8.75 -9.21 10.54
CA LEU A 181 10.17 -9.55 10.44
C LEU A 181 10.38 -10.92 9.79
N VAL A 182 9.46 -11.86 9.99
CA VAL A 182 9.40 -13.11 9.21
C VAL A 182 9.10 -12.82 7.74
N ALA A 183 8.25 -11.83 7.44
CA ALA A 183 8.01 -11.38 6.06
C ALA A 183 9.27 -10.80 5.41
N LEU A 184 10.04 -9.99 6.15
CA LEU A 184 11.36 -9.52 5.69
C LEU A 184 12.31 -10.68 5.41
N HIS A 185 12.36 -11.69 6.29
CA HIS A 185 13.15 -12.90 6.07
C HIS A 185 12.74 -13.60 4.76
N GLN A 186 11.44 -13.87 4.55
CA GLN A 186 10.95 -14.55 3.35
C GLN A 186 11.22 -13.75 2.07
N ALA A 187 11.12 -12.42 2.13
CA ALA A 187 11.46 -11.55 1.01
C ALA A 187 12.95 -11.63 0.65
N CYS A 188 13.85 -11.62 1.65
CA CYS A 188 15.29 -11.80 1.42
C CYS A 188 15.59 -13.18 0.84
N GLN A 189 14.97 -14.24 1.37
CA GLN A 189 15.13 -15.59 0.82
C GLN A 189 14.68 -15.67 -0.63
N SER A 190 13.54 -15.06 -0.97
CA SER A 190 13.01 -15.04 -2.34
C SER A 190 13.90 -14.27 -3.32
N LEU A 191 14.58 -13.22 -2.86
CA LEU A 191 15.59 -12.53 -3.67
C LEU A 191 16.84 -13.38 -3.87
N TRP A 192 17.36 -14.02 -2.81
CA TRP A 192 18.57 -14.86 -2.90
C TRP A 192 18.35 -16.16 -3.68
N SER A 193 17.17 -16.79 -3.59
CA SER A 193 16.80 -17.94 -4.42
C SER A 193 16.54 -17.55 -5.87
N GLY A 194 16.37 -16.25 -6.13
CA GLY A 194 16.02 -15.71 -7.43
C GLY A 194 14.56 -15.96 -7.79
N ASP A 195 13.67 -16.33 -6.86
CA ASP A 195 12.22 -16.42 -7.05
C ASP A 195 11.60 -15.03 -7.32
N SER A 196 12.19 -14.00 -6.71
CA SER A 196 11.85 -12.59 -6.91
C SER A 196 13.04 -11.80 -7.47
N THR A 197 12.76 -10.80 -8.31
CA THR A 197 13.75 -9.80 -8.77
C THR A 197 13.67 -8.47 -8.01
N LEU A 198 12.59 -8.28 -7.27
CA LEU A 198 12.27 -7.15 -6.41
C LEU A 198 11.31 -7.71 -5.35
N ALA A 199 11.32 -7.20 -4.12
CA ALA A 199 10.36 -7.65 -3.12
C ALA A 199 9.80 -6.51 -2.27
N LEU A 200 8.52 -6.59 -1.93
CA LEU A 200 7.88 -5.81 -0.88
C LEU A 200 7.76 -6.67 0.37
N ALA A 201 8.19 -6.13 1.51
CA ALA A 201 8.07 -6.81 2.80
C ALA A 201 7.56 -5.87 3.89
N GLY A 202 6.67 -6.36 4.75
CA GLY A 202 6.25 -5.59 5.93
C GLY A 202 5.05 -6.19 6.63
N GLY A 203 4.16 -5.34 7.14
CA GLY A 203 2.98 -5.80 7.88
C GLY A 203 2.01 -4.69 8.26
N VAL A 204 0.84 -5.09 8.75
CA VAL A 204 -0.27 -4.21 9.12
C VAL A 204 -0.96 -4.68 10.39
N ASN A 205 -1.41 -3.74 11.21
CA ASN A 205 -2.27 -3.97 12.36
C ASN A 205 -3.30 -2.85 12.50
N LEU A 206 -4.58 -3.21 12.63
CA LEU A 206 -5.65 -2.29 13.01
C LEU A 206 -6.47 -2.89 14.16
N ILE A 207 -7.03 -2.00 15.00
CA ILE A 207 -7.86 -2.36 16.15
C ILE A 207 -9.24 -1.76 15.93
N LEU A 208 -10.11 -2.52 15.28
CA LEU A 208 -11.42 -2.04 14.85
C LEU A 208 -12.53 -2.35 15.87
N ALA A 209 -12.31 -3.36 16.72
CA ALA A 209 -13.26 -3.80 17.72
C ALA A 209 -12.59 -4.02 19.10
N PRO A 210 -13.36 -3.90 20.20
CA PRO A 210 -12.80 -4.05 21.54
C PRO A 210 -12.39 -5.49 21.89
N ASP A 211 -12.92 -6.47 21.16
CA ASP A 211 -12.73 -7.90 21.42
C ASP A 211 -11.26 -8.29 21.58
N SER A 212 -10.41 -7.84 20.65
CA SER A 212 -8.98 -8.15 20.65
C SER A 212 -8.26 -7.51 21.85
N ALA A 213 -8.71 -6.33 22.30
CA ALA A 213 -8.20 -5.69 23.52
C ALA A 213 -8.63 -6.46 24.78
N ILE A 214 -9.87 -6.93 24.85
CA ILE A 214 -10.36 -7.75 25.96
C ILE A 214 -9.56 -9.07 26.03
N ILE A 215 -9.37 -9.77 24.90
CA ILE A 215 -8.58 -11.00 24.82
C ILE A 215 -7.17 -10.76 25.38
N MET A 216 -6.49 -9.71 24.92
CA MET A 216 -5.14 -9.39 25.39
C MET A 216 -5.09 -8.97 26.85
N SER A 217 -6.14 -8.30 27.35
CA SER A 217 -6.27 -8.03 28.78
C SER A 217 -6.38 -9.31 29.60
N LYS A 218 -7.14 -10.32 29.13
CA LYS A 218 -7.27 -11.62 29.82
C LYS A 218 -6.04 -12.50 29.70
N ALA A 219 -5.23 -12.30 28.66
CA ALA A 219 -3.90 -12.90 28.55
C ALA A 219 -2.89 -12.28 29.55
N GLY A 220 -3.23 -11.17 30.22
CA GLY A 220 -2.37 -10.55 31.23
C GLY A 220 -1.15 -9.84 30.66
N VAL A 221 -1.17 -9.45 29.38
CA VAL A 221 -0.01 -8.87 28.68
C VAL A 221 -0.10 -7.34 28.50
N LEU A 222 -1.25 -6.74 28.82
CA LEU A 222 -1.47 -5.30 28.65
C LEU A 222 -0.99 -4.50 29.87
N SER A 223 -0.37 -3.36 29.60
CA SER A 223 -0.02 -2.37 30.61
C SER A 223 -1.27 -1.70 31.19
N ALA A 224 -1.41 -1.70 32.52
CA ALA A 224 -2.45 -0.96 33.23
C ALA A 224 -2.30 0.56 33.05
N ARG A 225 -1.05 1.01 32.84
CA ARG A 225 -0.70 2.43 32.67
C ARG A 225 -0.78 2.88 31.22
N GLY A 226 -1.09 1.98 30.29
CA GLY A 226 -1.26 2.30 28.87
C GLY A 226 0.03 2.75 28.17
N LEU A 227 1.22 2.32 28.63
CA LEU A 227 2.49 2.67 27.98
C LEU A 227 3.41 1.45 27.93
N CYS A 228 4.17 1.31 26.85
CA CYS A 228 5.30 0.37 26.81
C CYS A 228 6.51 1.01 27.51
N ARG A 229 6.95 0.46 28.64
CA ARG A 229 8.11 0.97 29.41
C ARG A 229 9.29 0.00 29.29
N ALA A 230 9.82 -0.13 28.07
CA ALA A 230 10.92 -1.04 27.80
C ALA A 230 12.12 -0.77 28.74
N LEU A 231 12.68 -1.83 29.31
CA LEU A 231 13.80 -1.84 30.26
C LEU A 231 13.55 -1.20 31.62
N ASP A 232 12.39 -0.59 31.85
CA ASP A 232 12.10 0.14 33.08
C ASP A 232 11.62 -0.80 34.21
N ALA A 233 11.99 -0.47 35.44
CA ALA A 233 11.62 -1.21 36.64
C ALA A 233 10.10 -1.25 36.87
N ASP A 234 9.36 -0.25 36.39
CA ASP A 234 7.91 -0.14 36.56
C ASP A 234 7.15 -0.63 35.31
N GLY A 235 7.82 -1.35 34.40
CA GLY A 235 7.18 -2.04 33.27
C GLY A 235 6.16 -3.08 33.75
N ASP A 236 5.00 -3.13 33.10
CA ASP A 236 3.87 -3.99 33.48
C ASP A 236 3.17 -4.65 32.28
N GLY A 237 3.80 -4.61 31.10
CA GLY A 237 3.22 -5.08 29.84
C GLY A 237 3.27 -4.01 28.75
N PHE A 238 2.57 -4.27 27.64
CA PHE A 238 2.55 -3.36 26.50
C PHE A 238 1.19 -2.68 26.32
N VAL A 239 1.19 -1.56 25.62
CA VAL A 239 -0.03 -0.95 25.08
C VAL A 239 -0.13 -1.29 23.59
N ARG A 240 -1.34 -1.58 23.08
CA ARG A 240 -1.53 -1.93 21.67
C ARG A 240 -1.38 -0.69 20.76
N GLY A 241 -1.01 -0.91 19.52
CA GLY A 241 -0.92 0.14 18.51
C GLY A 241 -1.31 -0.34 17.12
N GLU A 242 -1.85 0.57 16.33
CA GLU A 242 -2.18 0.41 14.92
C GLU A 242 -1.01 0.85 14.04
N GLY A 243 -0.95 0.36 12.81
CA GLY A 243 0.05 0.83 11.84
C GLY A 243 0.23 -0.10 10.66
N ALA A 244 0.76 0.44 9.56
CA ALA A 244 1.23 -0.33 8.43
C ALA A 244 2.61 0.18 7.98
N GLY A 245 3.45 -0.75 7.53
CA GLY A 245 4.73 -0.41 6.93
C GLY A 245 5.11 -1.44 5.87
N LEU A 246 5.75 -0.98 4.80
CA LEU A 246 6.34 -1.79 3.74
C LEU A 246 7.71 -1.22 3.35
N VAL A 247 8.66 -2.10 3.07
CA VAL A 247 9.94 -1.75 2.45
C VAL A 247 10.07 -2.42 1.09
N VAL A 248 10.71 -1.71 0.16
CA VAL A 248 11.07 -2.24 -1.17
C VAL A 248 12.52 -2.70 -1.15
N LEU A 249 12.76 -3.91 -1.64
CA LEU A 249 14.02 -4.63 -1.51
C LEU A 249 14.59 -5.03 -2.88
N LYS A 250 15.89 -4.79 -3.07
CA LYS A 250 16.68 -5.22 -4.24
C LYS A 250 17.95 -5.93 -3.78
N LEU A 251 18.47 -6.88 -4.56
CA LEU A 251 19.86 -7.32 -4.37
C LEU A 251 20.81 -6.17 -4.69
N ARG A 252 21.97 -6.11 -4.02
CA ARG A 252 22.99 -5.08 -4.26
C ARG A 252 23.42 -5.03 -5.73
N SER A 253 23.53 -6.19 -6.38
CA SER A 253 23.88 -6.40 -7.79
C SER A 253 22.80 -5.91 -8.77
N GLN A 254 21.57 -5.69 -8.29
CA GLN A 254 20.45 -5.17 -9.07
C GLN A 254 20.25 -3.66 -8.91
N LEU A 255 21.09 -2.99 -8.09
CA LEU A 255 21.03 -1.55 -7.94
C LEU A 255 21.49 -0.84 -9.21
N VAL A 256 20.77 0.21 -9.58
CA VAL A 256 21.18 1.15 -10.63
C VAL A 256 21.64 2.48 -10.02
N ALA A 257 22.38 3.29 -10.77
CA ALA A 257 22.99 4.53 -10.25
C ALA A 257 22.00 5.53 -9.65
N SER A 258 20.74 5.50 -10.08
CA SER A 258 19.68 6.36 -9.55
C SER A 258 19.05 5.83 -8.26
N ASP A 259 19.24 4.55 -7.92
CA ASP A 259 18.63 3.97 -6.72
C ASP A 259 19.17 4.65 -5.46
N ARG A 260 18.24 5.01 -4.57
CA ARG A 260 18.58 5.39 -3.21
C ARG A 260 18.64 4.13 -2.36
N VAL A 261 19.59 4.09 -1.42
CA VAL A 261 19.68 3.00 -0.44
C VAL A 261 19.59 3.59 0.97
N TYR A 262 18.58 3.19 1.72
CA TYR A 262 18.43 3.55 3.13
C TYR A 262 19.36 2.74 4.03
N ALA A 263 19.42 1.43 3.80
CA ALA A 263 20.26 0.49 4.52
C ALA A 263 20.41 -0.80 3.71
N PHE A 264 21.39 -1.63 4.10
CA PHE A 264 21.55 -2.99 3.62
C PHE A 264 21.17 -3.99 4.70
N VAL A 265 20.22 -4.88 4.42
CA VAL A 265 19.98 -6.09 5.21
C VAL A 265 21.08 -7.09 4.89
N ARG A 266 21.87 -7.45 5.91
CA ARG A 266 23.05 -8.33 5.78
C ARG A 266 22.74 -9.77 6.14
N GLY A 267 21.82 -9.98 7.06
CA GLY A 267 21.42 -11.31 7.50
C GLY A 267 20.12 -11.25 8.28
N VAL A 268 19.25 -12.23 8.07
CA VAL A 268 18.03 -12.42 8.85
C VAL A 268 17.95 -13.88 9.26
N ALA A 269 17.60 -14.15 10.51
CA ALA A 269 17.36 -15.49 11.02
C ALA A 269 16.05 -15.53 11.79
N ILE A 270 15.37 -16.67 11.70
CA ILE A 270 14.12 -16.96 12.42
C ILE A 270 14.21 -18.34 13.07
N ASN A 271 13.63 -18.50 14.25
CA ASN A 271 13.50 -19.80 14.91
C ASN A 271 12.27 -19.84 15.84
N HIS A 272 12.17 -20.88 16.66
CA HIS A 272 11.12 -21.05 17.66
C HIS A 272 11.70 -21.39 19.04
N ASN A 273 11.01 -20.96 20.11
CA ASN A 273 11.36 -21.25 21.51
C ASN A 273 11.41 -22.74 21.85
N GLY A 274 10.81 -23.59 21.01
CA GLY A 274 10.69 -25.04 21.26
C GLY A 274 9.85 -25.36 22.49
N ARG A 275 10.20 -26.44 23.22
CA ARG A 275 9.53 -26.83 24.46
C ARG A 275 10.03 -25.97 25.62
N GLY A 276 9.09 -25.29 26.29
CA GLY A 276 9.30 -24.56 27.55
C GLY A 276 8.28 -24.96 28.62
N PRO A 277 8.24 -24.27 29.76
CA PRO A 277 7.31 -24.58 30.86
C PRO A 277 5.84 -24.27 30.50
N TRP A 278 5.59 -23.33 29.59
CA TRP A 278 4.30 -23.08 28.95
C TRP A 278 4.51 -22.46 27.57
N ILE A 279 3.48 -22.47 26.72
CA ILE A 279 3.58 -22.07 25.30
C ILE A 279 4.03 -20.61 25.11
N MET A 280 3.65 -19.71 26.03
CA MET A 280 3.98 -18.28 25.96
C MET A 280 5.27 -17.86 26.67
N ALA A 281 6.04 -18.81 27.22
CA ALA A 281 7.27 -18.48 27.94
C ALA A 281 8.38 -18.04 26.96
N PRO A 282 9.06 -16.90 27.19
CA PRO A 282 10.25 -16.54 26.42
C PRO A 282 11.42 -17.48 26.77
N ARG A 283 12.38 -17.63 25.85
CA ARG A 283 13.58 -18.47 26.04
C ARG A 283 14.85 -17.77 25.57
N ALA A 284 15.72 -17.43 26.52
CA ALA A 284 17.00 -16.79 26.23
C ALA A 284 17.85 -17.62 25.26
N GLU A 285 17.88 -18.95 25.41
CA GLU A 285 18.71 -19.81 24.56
C GLU A 285 18.27 -19.78 23.09
N ALA A 286 16.96 -19.78 22.84
CA ALA A 286 16.41 -19.69 21.49
C ALA A 286 16.66 -18.31 20.88
N GLN A 287 16.50 -17.23 21.67
CA GLN A 287 16.80 -15.87 21.23
C GLN A 287 18.29 -15.71 20.89
N THR A 288 19.20 -16.16 21.76
CA THR A 288 20.65 -16.18 21.53
C THR A 288 20.99 -16.92 20.24
N ALA A 289 20.36 -18.07 19.99
CA ALA A 289 20.58 -18.85 18.76
C ALA A 289 20.14 -18.09 17.50
N ALA A 290 18.98 -17.41 17.52
CA ALA A 290 18.53 -16.60 16.40
C ALA A 290 19.47 -15.41 16.13
N ILE A 291 19.93 -14.74 17.19
CA ILE A 291 20.89 -13.62 17.08
C ILE A 291 22.20 -14.10 16.45
N ARG A 292 22.77 -15.21 16.94
CA ARG A 292 24.03 -15.77 16.41
C ARG A 292 23.91 -16.23 14.96
N ASP A 293 22.79 -16.86 14.58
CA ASP A 293 22.57 -17.28 13.18
C ASP A 293 22.49 -16.06 12.24
N ALA A 294 21.77 -15.01 12.63
CA ALA A 294 21.70 -13.79 11.84
C ALA A 294 23.06 -13.09 11.68
N LEU A 295 23.86 -13.01 12.75
CA LEU A 295 25.23 -12.47 12.71
C LEU A 295 26.16 -13.30 11.83
N ALA A 296 26.07 -14.63 11.92
CA ALA A 296 26.84 -15.54 11.09
C ALA A 296 26.49 -15.39 9.60
N ARG A 297 25.20 -15.30 9.25
CA ARG A 297 24.74 -15.03 7.87
C ARG A 297 25.19 -13.66 7.36
N ALA A 298 25.23 -12.66 8.24
CA ALA A 298 25.69 -11.32 7.92
C ALA A 298 27.22 -11.22 7.76
N ALA A 299 27.97 -12.24 8.21
CA ALA A 299 29.42 -12.22 8.36
C ALA A 299 29.90 -10.99 9.16
N VAL A 300 29.25 -10.75 10.31
CA VAL A 300 29.51 -9.61 11.20
C VAL A 300 30.04 -10.13 12.54
N ASP A 301 31.11 -9.50 13.04
CA ASP A 301 31.58 -9.73 14.40
C ASP A 301 30.51 -9.23 15.40
N PRO A 302 30.05 -10.04 16.35
CA PRO A 302 29.09 -9.59 17.37
C PRO A 302 29.56 -8.33 18.13
N ALA A 303 30.87 -8.15 18.35
CA ALA A 303 31.46 -6.98 18.99
C ALA A 303 31.25 -5.67 18.20
N ASP A 304 31.00 -5.78 16.90
CA ASP A 304 30.84 -4.65 15.98
C ASP A 304 29.41 -4.12 15.84
N VAL A 305 28.40 -4.79 16.41
CA VAL A 305 27.04 -4.25 16.44
C VAL A 305 27.02 -3.01 17.32
N ASP A 306 26.59 -1.87 16.76
CA ASP A 306 26.57 -0.58 17.46
C ASP A 306 25.23 -0.33 18.18
N TYR A 307 24.13 -0.79 17.58
CA TYR A 307 22.77 -0.56 18.07
C TYR A 307 21.88 -1.79 17.90
N VAL A 308 21.02 -2.09 18.89
CA VAL A 308 19.93 -3.06 18.75
C VAL A 308 18.59 -2.42 19.08
N GLU A 309 17.69 -2.45 18.11
CA GLU A 309 16.28 -2.19 18.30
C GLU A 309 15.62 -3.46 18.85
N LEU A 310 15.28 -3.41 20.13
CA LEU A 310 14.72 -4.50 20.92
C LEU A 310 13.27 -4.79 20.51
N HIS A 311 12.82 -6.00 20.84
CA HIS A 311 11.39 -6.27 20.96
C HIS A 311 10.79 -5.40 22.06
N GLY A 312 11.40 -5.37 23.25
CA GLY A 312 11.18 -4.36 24.31
C GLY A 312 9.71 -4.05 24.56
N THR A 313 8.95 -5.03 25.06
CA THR A 313 7.52 -4.87 25.36
C THR A 313 7.27 -4.13 26.67
N GLY A 314 8.29 -3.98 27.53
CA GLY A 314 8.10 -3.42 28.87
C GLY A 314 7.56 -4.46 29.85
N PHE A 315 7.66 -5.75 29.51
CA PHE A 315 7.34 -6.83 30.45
C PHE A 315 8.62 -7.22 31.20
N PRO A 316 8.73 -7.04 32.54
CA PRO A 316 10.01 -7.12 33.25
C PRO A 316 10.82 -8.39 32.98
N GLN A 317 10.16 -9.56 33.03
CA GLN A 317 10.82 -10.85 32.76
C GLN A 317 11.20 -11.01 31.29
N GLY A 318 10.39 -10.48 30.38
CA GLY A 318 10.64 -10.53 28.93
C GLY A 318 11.85 -9.69 28.55
N ASP A 319 11.89 -8.44 29.01
CA ASP A 319 13.00 -7.51 28.79
C ASP A 319 14.31 -8.03 29.41
N ALA A 320 14.26 -8.67 30.59
CA ALA A 320 15.43 -9.30 31.21
C ALA A 320 15.91 -10.53 30.42
N THR A 321 15.00 -11.34 29.89
CA THR A 321 15.34 -12.50 29.04
C THR A 321 15.98 -12.02 27.73
N GLU A 322 15.42 -10.98 27.11
CA GLU A 322 15.89 -10.42 25.84
C GLU A 322 17.29 -9.80 25.97
N THR A 323 17.51 -8.97 27.00
CA THR A 323 18.81 -8.34 27.24
C THR A 323 19.89 -9.35 27.61
N ALA A 324 19.55 -10.39 28.38
CA ALA A 324 20.46 -11.49 28.68
C ALA A 324 20.89 -12.25 27.41
N ALA A 325 19.94 -12.56 26.52
CA ALA A 325 20.23 -13.21 25.24
C ALA A 325 21.15 -12.37 24.35
N LEU A 326 20.91 -11.05 24.31
CA LEU A 326 21.76 -10.11 23.58
C LEU A 326 23.17 -10.03 24.17
N GLY A 327 23.32 -9.86 25.48
CA GLY A 327 24.64 -9.83 26.12
C GLY A 327 25.43 -11.12 25.85
N GLN A 328 24.78 -12.28 25.91
CA GLN A 328 25.40 -13.58 25.61
C GLN A 328 25.79 -13.74 24.13
N ALA A 329 25.05 -13.13 23.21
CA ALA A 329 25.32 -13.21 21.78
C ALA A 329 26.37 -12.20 21.31
N LEU A 330 26.39 -10.99 21.90
CA LEU A 330 27.19 -9.84 21.46
C LEU A 330 28.55 -9.70 22.16
N GLY A 331 28.89 -10.63 23.06
CA GLY A 331 30.19 -10.67 23.75
C GLY A 331 30.20 -10.09 25.18
N GLY A 332 29.06 -9.59 25.67
CA GLY A 332 28.90 -9.14 27.06
C GLY A 332 29.89 -8.05 27.48
N ALA A 333 30.36 -8.12 28.73
CA ALA A 333 31.35 -7.19 29.30
C ALA A 333 32.73 -7.19 28.60
N ALA A 334 33.04 -8.19 27.76
CA ALA A 334 34.31 -8.22 27.01
C ALA A 334 34.34 -7.20 25.86
N ARG A 335 33.21 -6.58 25.53
CA ARG A 335 33.13 -5.55 24.49
C ARG A 335 33.92 -4.31 24.91
N SER A 336 34.67 -3.73 23.97
CA SER A 336 35.39 -2.47 24.18
C SER A 336 34.45 -1.26 24.32
N ARG A 337 33.21 -1.37 23.84
CA ARG A 337 32.17 -0.35 23.95
C ARG A 337 30.79 -1.00 24.12
N PRO A 338 29.92 -0.42 24.95
CA PRO A 338 28.57 -0.95 25.10
C PRO A 338 27.80 -0.81 23.77
N CYS A 339 26.97 -1.80 23.44
CA CYS A 339 26.00 -1.70 22.36
C CYS A 339 24.82 -0.86 22.83
N ALA A 340 24.44 0.16 22.08
CA ALA A 340 23.25 0.93 22.37
C ALA A 340 21.99 0.07 22.15
N VAL A 341 20.98 0.21 22.99
CA VAL A 341 19.70 -0.52 22.86
C VAL A 341 18.50 0.41 23.01
N GLY A 342 17.43 0.13 22.28
CA GLY A 342 16.20 0.90 22.39
C GLY A 342 14.97 0.18 21.85
N SER A 343 13.79 0.78 21.99
CA SER A 343 12.54 0.20 21.46
C SER A 343 11.58 1.28 21.01
N VAL A 344 11.11 1.16 19.77
CA VAL A 344 10.08 2.04 19.18
C VAL A 344 8.71 1.84 19.81
N LYS A 345 8.47 0.73 20.52
CA LYS A 345 7.19 0.51 21.21
C LYS A 345 6.93 1.57 22.27
N THR A 346 7.98 2.21 22.79
CA THR A 346 7.87 3.36 23.70
C THR A 346 7.28 4.60 23.02
N ASN A 347 7.38 4.71 21.69
CA ASN A 347 6.78 5.79 20.91
C ASN A 347 5.37 5.44 20.40
N LEU A 348 5.20 4.25 19.82
CA LEU A 348 4.00 3.90 19.04
C LEU A 348 3.07 2.89 19.73
N GLY A 349 3.51 2.26 20.82
CA GLY A 349 2.90 1.04 21.34
C GLY A 349 3.38 -0.20 20.58
N ASN A 350 2.85 -1.36 20.95
CA ASN A 350 3.10 -2.60 20.23
C ASN A 350 2.19 -2.69 19.02
N LEU A 351 2.77 -2.50 17.83
CA LEU A 351 2.09 -2.62 16.53
C LEU A 351 1.81 -4.08 16.11
N GLU A 352 1.99 -5.03 17.04
CA GLU A 352 1.67 -6.44 16.88
C GLU A 352 2.29 -6.99 15.57
N PRO A 353 1.59 -7.54 14.55
CA PRO A 353 2.27 -8.06 13.36
C PRO A 353 3.03 -6.99 12.55
N ALA A 354 2.73 -5.69 12.71
CA ALA A 354 3.48 -4.59 12.10
C ALA A 354 4.65 -4.06 12.97
N ALA A 355 4.87 -4.60 14.17
CA ALA A 355 5.92 -4.11 15.07
C ALA A 355 7.33 -4.28 14.49
N GLY A 356 7.62 -5.42 13.86
CA GLY A 356 8.93 -5.70 13.26
C GLY A 356 9.29 -4.69 12.16
N ILE A 357 8.35 -4.41 11.24
CA ILE A 357 8.61 -3.45 10.16
C ILE A 357 8.75 -2.02 10.67
N ALA A 358 8.00 -1.61 11.69
CA ALA A 358 8.17 -0.30 12.32
C ALA A 358 9.58 -0.11 12.91
N SER A 359 10.12 -1.16 13.54
CA SER A 359 11.49 -1.22 14.05
C SER A 359 12.53 -1.21 12.94
N VAL A 360 12.32 -1.97 11.85
CA VAL A 360 13.20 -1.95 10.66
C VAL A 360 13.24 -0.56 10.03
N ILE A 361 12.08 0.09 9.85
CA ILE A 361 12.01 1.44 9.28
C ILE A 361 12.71 2.46 10.19
N LYS A 362 12.54 2.39 11.52
CA LYS A 362 13.29 3.22 12.47
C LYS A 362 14.79 3.06 12.27
N VAL A 363 15.29 1.83 12.18
CA VAL A 363 16.72 1.54 11.97
C VAL A 363 17.20 2.06 10.61
N CYS A 364 16.43 1.86 9.53
CA CYS A 364 16.75 2.40 8.21
C CYS A 364 16.89 3.93 8.24
N LEU A 365 15.95 4.64 8.89
CA LEU A 365 16.00 6.08 9.03
C LEU A 365 17.16 6.54 9.92
N ALA A 366 17.41 5.86 11.04
CA ALA A 366 18.54 6.14 11.92
C ALA A 366 19.90 5.98 11.22
N LEU A 367 20.06 4.93 10.41
CA LEU A 367 21.25 4.71 9.59
C LEU A 367 21.39 5.77 8.49
N HIS A 368 20.29 6.10 7.80
CA HIS A 368 20.26 7.09 6.73
C HIS A 368 20.59 8.51 7.22
N HIS A 369 20.07 8.89 8.39
CA HIS A 369 20.33 10.20 9.00
C HIS A 369 21.55 10.22 9.92
N ALA A 370 22.20 9.06 10.14
CA ALA A 370 23.33 8.91 11.06
C ALA A 370 23.05 9.47 12.47
N GLU A 371 21.87 9.19 13.02
CA GLU A 371 21.44 9.63 14.35
C GLU A 371 20.69 8.49 15.06
N LEU A 372 20.83 8.37 16.39
CA LEU A 372 20.11 7.41 17.22
C LEU A 372 19.03 8.13 18.03
N PRO A 373 17.74 7.87 17.78
CA PRO A 373 16.64 8.50 18.51
C PRO A 373 16.45 7.89 19.92
N PRO A 374 15.88 8.66 20.87
CA PRO A 374 15.69 8.22 22.24
C PRO A 374 14.61 7.14 22.39
N THR A 375 14.82 6.24 23.34
CA THR A 375 13.83 5.34 23.92
C THR A 375 13.18 6.01 25.11
N LEU A 376 11.85 5.99 25.16
CA LEU A 376 11.09 6.76 26.12
C LEU A 376 10.76 5.97 27.38
N HIS A 377 10.30 6.69 28.40
CA HIS A 377 9.72 6.17 29.64
C HIS A 377 10.66 5.38 30.57
N LEU A 378 11.95 5.27 30.25
CA LEU A 378 12.97 4.68 31.11
C LEU A 378 13.44 5.71 32.16
N ARG A 379 13.00 5.52 33.40
CA ARG A 379 13.42 6.29 34.58
C ARG A 379 14.44 5.54 35.42
N ARG A 380 14.22 4.24 35.62
CA ARG A 380 15.10 3.36 36.38
C ARG A 380 15.12 2.00 35.71
N VAL A 381 16.31 1.53 35.37
CA VAL A 381 16.48 0.20 34.77
C VAL A 381 15.93 -0.87 35.72
N ASN A 382 15.23 -1.84 35.15
CA ASN A 382 14.75 -3.02 35.85
C ASN A 382 15.92 -3.70 36.62
N PRO A 383 15.81 -3.91 37.94
CA PRO A 383 16.88 -4.52 38.75
C PRO A 383 17.31 -5.93 38.30
N ALA A 384 16.48 -6.64 37.52
CA ALA A 384 16.83 -7.91 36.91
C ALA A 384 17.78 -7.77 35.69
N ILE A 385 18.13 -6.54 35.28
CA ILE A 385 18.92 -6.24 34.10
C ILE A 385 20.19 -5.49 34.51
N ASP A 386 21.34 -6.15 34.39
CA ASP A 386 22.65 -5.51 34.51
C ASP A 386 23.17 -5.10 33.12
N LEU A 387 22.74 -3.92 32.65
CA LEU A 387 23.14 -3.43 31.32
C LEU A 387 24.67 -3.36 31.16
N ALA A 388 25.39 -2.89 32.18
CA ALA A 388 26.84 -2.74 32.13
C ALA A 388 27.54 -4.11 32.04
N GLY A 389 27.15 -5.07 32.88
CA GLY A 389 27.66 -6.45 32.82
C GLY A 389 27.32 -7.18 31.52
N LEU A 390 26.24 -6.79 30.85
CA LEU A 390 25.83 -7.30 29.54
C LEU A 390 26.50 -6.56 28.37
N GLY A 391 27.33 -5.53 28.62
CA GLY A 391 27.93 -4.72 27.56
C GLY A 391 26.90 -3.94 26.74
N LEU A 392 25.81 -3.52 27.36
CA LEU A 392 24.70 -2.78 26.76
C LEU A 392 24.56 -1.39 27.39
N ALA A 393 23.99 -0.44 26.64
CA ALA A 393 23.62 0.88 27.15
C ALA A 393 22.27 1.31 26.58
N ALA A 394 21.38 1.84 27.42
CA ALA A 394 20.08 2.33 26.94
C ALA A 394 20.24 3.65 26.16
N GLN A 395 19.67 3.72 24.97
CA GLN A 395 19.63 4.94 24.16
C GLN A 395 18.47 5.83 24.64
N THR A 396 18.72 6.73 25.59
CA THR A 396 17.67 7.59 26.20
C THR A 396 17.65 9.02 25.66
N GLU A 397 18.64 9.40 24.84
CA GLU A 397 18.79 10.74 24.27
C GLU A 397 18.90 10.66 22.74
N LEU A 398 18.69 11.78 22.05
CA LEU A 398 19.03 11.88 20.62
C LEU A 398 20.54 12.09 20.50
N THR A 399 21.27 11.16 19.89
CA THR A 399 22.72 11.29 19.70
C THR A 399 23.12 11.10 18.25
N ALA A 400 24.19 11.78 17.83
CA ALA A 400 24.81 11.51 16.54
C ALA A 400 25.37 10.08 16.54
N TRP A 401 25.20 9.36 15.42
CA TRP A 401 25.77 8.04 15.22
C TRP A 401 27.13 8.19 14.53
N PRO A 402 28.25 8.05 15.25
CA PRO A 402 29.57 8.38 14.71
C PRO A 402 29.95 7.49 13.52
N ALA A 403 30.63 8.08 12.54
CA ALA A 403 31.25 7.33 11.44
C ALA A 403 32.39 6.44 11.98
N ARG A 404 32.65 5.33 11.29
CA ARG A 404 33.70 4.36 11.62
C ARG A 404 34.41 3.96 10.33
N GLU A 405 35.53 3.26 10.45
CA GLU A 405 36.23 2.62 9.31
C GLU A 405 35.42 1.46 8.69
N ARG A 406 34.32 1.07 9.36
CA ARG A 406 33.33 0.12 8.89
C ARG A 406 31.95 0.79 8.79
N PRO A 407 31.00 0.19 8.06
CA PRO A 407 29.60 0.63 8.12
C PRO A 407 29.07 0.65 9.56
N ARG A 408 28.12 1.55 9.82
CA ARG A 408 27.32 1.51 11.06
C ARG A 408 26.49 0.25 11.04
N LEU A 409 26.51 -0.50 12.14
CA LEU A 409 25.83 -1.79 12.23
C LEU A 409 24.74 -1.74 13.28
N ALA A 410 23.53 -2.10 12.86
CA ALA A 410 22.39 -2.23 13.74
C ALA A 410 21.77 -3.62 13.64
N ALA A 411 20.97 -3.97 14.62
CA ALA A 411 20.07 -5.11 14.51
C ALA A 411 18.65 -4.79 14.99
N VAL A 412 17.69 -5.57 14.51
CA VAL A 412 16.29 -5.55 14.95
C VAL A 412 15.94 -6.93 15.49
N THR A 413 15.41 -6.97 16.71
CA THR A 413 14.91 -8.19 17.34
C THR A 413 13.40 -8.14 17.45
N THR A 414 12.72 -9.21 17.04
CA THR A 414 11.33 -9.46 17.43
C THR A 414 11.19 -10.81 18.09
N THR A 415 10.44 -10.86 19.18
CA THR A 415 10.02 -12.09 19.82
C THR A 415 8.51 -12.13 19.85
N SER A 416 7.96 -13.32 20.01
CA SER A 416 6.51 -13.54 20.01
C SER A 416 6.12 -14.42 21.18
N PHE A 417 4.96 -14.15 21.77
CA PHE A 417 4.34 -15.04 22.75
C PHE A 417 3.91 -16.38 22.13
N SER A 418 3.83 -16.51 20.81
CA SER A 418 3.65 -17.81 20.14
C SER A 418 4.93 -18.65 20.13
N GLY A 419 6.09 -18.03 20.40
CA GLY A 419 7.39 -18.67 20.46
C GLY A 419 8.30 -18.39 19.27
N VAL A 420 7.82 -17.74 18.21
CA VAL A 420 8.65 -17.35 17.05
C VAL A 420 9.59 -16.21 17.43
N ASN A 421 10.89 -16.36 17.14
CA ASN A 421 11.88 -15.29 17.25
C ASN A 421 12.42 -14.94 15.86
N ALA A 422 12.71 -13.67 15.64
CA ALA A 422 13.39 -13.20 14.44
C ALA A 422 14.43 -12.12 14.79
N HIS A 423 15.56 -12.15 14.08
CA HIS A 423 16.63 -11.18 14.25
C HIS A 423 17.18 -10.79 12.88
N ALA A 424 17.32 -9.49 12.62
CA ALA A 424 17.84 -8.95 11.36
C ALA A 424 19.02 -8.02 11.63
N VAL A 425 20.09 -8.16 10.85
CA VAL A 425 21.29 -7.30 10.90
C VAL A 425 21.27 -6.36 9.71
N LEU A 426 21.41 -5.06 9.98
CA LEU A 426 21.39 -3.98 8.99
C LEU A 426 22.69 -3.17 9.04
N ALA A 427 23.13 -2.70 7.89
CA ALA A 427 24.31 -1.84 7.73
C ALA A 427 23.96 -0.53 7.02
N SER A 428 24.64 0.56 7.35
CA SER A 428 24.53 1.82 6.61
C SER A 428 24.98 1.64 5.15
N ALA A 429 24.35 2.38 4.23
CA ALA A 429 24.86 2.50 2.87
C ALA A 429 26.10 3.42 2.84
N GLU A 430 27.03 3.12 1.94
CA GLU A 430 28.14 4.03 1.63
C GLU A 430 27.62 5.22 0.81
N PRO A 431 28.16 6.44 1.01
CA PRO A 431 27.83 7.57 0.14
C PRO A 431 28.17 7.24 -1.32
N GLY A 432 27.18 7.38 -2.22
CA GLY A 432 27.40 7.19 -3.65
C GLY A 432 28.27 8.30 -4.27
N GLU A 433 28.93 8.00 -5.40
CA GLU A 433 29.72 8.97 -6.16
C GLU A 433 28.88 10.12 -6.70
N ALA A 434 29.36 11.36 -6.51
CA ALA A 434 28.65 12.55 -6.96
C ALA A 434 28.43 12.52 -8.48
N LEU A 435 27.18 12.72 -8.89
CA LEU A 435 26.83 12.81 -10.32
C LEU A 435 27.14 14.21 -10.86
N PRO A 436 27.65 14.35 -12.10
CA PRO A 436 27.87 15.64 -12.74
C PRO A 436 26.57 16.47 -12.82
N VAL A 437 26.68 17.77 -12.58
CA VAL A 437 25.55 18.71 -12.69
C VAL A 437 25.80 19.66 -13.85
N ALA A 438 24.98 19.57 -14.91
CA ALA A 438 24.97 20.56 -15.96
C ALA A 438 24.11 21.77 -15.54
N PRO A 439 24.58 23.02 -15.77
CA PRO A 439 23.76 24.21 -15.62
C PRO A 439 22.68 24.26 -16.71
N GLY A 440 21.61 25.02 -16.48
CA GLY A 440 20.55 25.24 -17.45
C GLY A 440 19.15 24.98 -16.90
N PRO A 441 18.11 25.29 -17.69
CA PRO A 441 16.72 25.09 -17.29
C PRO A 441 16.40 23.61 -17.10
N ARG A 442 15.47 23.34 -16.20
CA ARG A 442 14.93 22.01 -15.88
C ARG A 442 13.41 22.03 -15.99
N VAL A 443 12.84 20.85 -16.21
CA VAL A 443 11.39 20.63 -16.23
C VAL A 443 10.99 19.85 -14.97
N LEU A 444 9.89 20.25 -14.37
CA LEU A 444 9.25 19.57 -13.25
C LEU A 444 7.82 19.20 -13.63
N PRO A 445 7.61 17.99 -14.18
CA PRO A 445 6.28 17.47 -14.44
C PRO A 445 5.69 16.87 -13.15
N LEU A 446 4.42 17.17 -12.89
CA LEU A 446 3.62 16.58 -11.83
C LEU A 446 2.36 15.97 -12.44
N SER A 447 1.80 14.94 -11.79
CA SER A 447 0.51 14.40 -12.18
C SER A 447 -0.24 13.73 -11.04
N ALA A 448 -1.54 13.55 -11.20
CA ALA A 448 -2.38 12.78 -10.31
C ALA A 448 -3.57 12.15 -11.07
N ARG A 449 -4.27 11.21 -10.42
CA ARG A 449 -5.51 10.62 -10.98
C ARG A 449 -6.76 11.46 -10.68
N ASP A 450 -6.63 12.45 -9.81
CA ASP A 450 -7.71 13.37 -9.43
C ASP A 450 -7.22 14.85 -9.45
N PRO A 451 -8.05 15.83 -9.84
CA PRO A 451 -7.65 17.24 -9.85
C PRO A 451 -7.30 17.82 -8.47
N ARG A 452 -7.99 17.40 -7.41
CA ARG A 452 -7.68 17.81 -6.02
C ARG A 452 -6.37 17.20 -5.58
N ALA A 453 -6.11 15.94 -5.96
CA ALA A 453 -4.82 15.30 -5.74
C ALA A 453 -3.68 16.05 -6.45
N LEU A 454 -3.87 16.49 -7.70
CA LEU A 454 -2.85 17.27 -8.43
C LEU A 454 -2.50 18.58 -7.70
N ARG A 455 -3.51 19.29 -7.21
CA ARG A 455 -3.30 20.51 -6.40
C ARG A 455 -2.52 20.20 -5.12
N ALA A 456 -2.84 19.11 -4.42
CA ALA A 456 -2.14 18.71 -3.21
C ALA A 456 -0.67 18.31 -3.48
N VAL A 457 -0.38 17.59 -4.57
CA VAL A 457 1.00 17.29 -5.01
C VAL A 457 1.77 18.59 -5.25
N ALA A 458 1.17 19.55 -5.95
CA ALA A 458 1.82 20.84 -6.21
C ALA A 458 2.16 21.61 -4.92
N VAL A 459 1.25 21.64 -3.94
CA VAL A 459 1.49 22.25 -2.62
C VAL A 459 2.66 21.56 -1.90
N GLY A 460 2.66 20.22 -1.86
CA GLY A 460 3.77 19.47 -1.27
C GLY A 460 5.10 19.73 -1.98
N MET A 461 5.08 19.81 -3.30
CA MET A 461 6.26 20.08 -4.11
C MET A 461 6.81 21.49 -3.90
N ILE A 462 5.95 22.50 -3.79
CA ILE A 462 6.35 23.87 -3.40
C ILE A 462 7.10 23.82 -2.06
N ALA A 463 6.57 23.11 -1.07
CA ALA A 463 7.21 22.99 0.23
C ALA A 463 8.60 22.32 0.16
N VAL A 464 8.82 21.38 -0.76
CA VAL A 464 10.14 20.79 -1.04
C VAL A 464 11.07 21.81 -1.69
N LEU A 465 10.65 22.43 -2.79
CA LEU A 465 11.43 23.40 -3.54
C LEU A 465 11.89 24.58 -2.68
N ARG A 466 11.04 25.05 -1.75
CA ARG A 466 11.37 26.15 -0.82
C ARG A 466 12.38 25.78 0.25
N ARG A 467 12.58 24.48 0.52
CA ARG A 467 13.58 23.99 1.50
C ARG A 467 14.92 23.64 0.86
N LEU A 468 14.98 23.55 -0.47
CA LEU A 468 16.24 23.28 -1.16
C LEU A 468 17.20 24.45 -0.93
N ASP A 469 18.46 24.09 -0.70
CA ASP A 469 19.53 25.09 -0.71
C ASP A 469 19.66 25.67 -2.13
N ARG A 470 19.66 26.99 -2.23
CA ARG A 470 19.74 27.70 -3.51
C ARG A 470 21.08 27.46 -4.19
N ASP A 471 22.10 27.16 -3.40
CA ASP A 471 23.47 26.94 -3.88
C ASP A 471 23.77 25.47 -4.21
N ASP A 472 22.77 24.57 -4.11
CA ASP A 472 22.89 23.15 -4.48
C ASP A 472 22.10 22.82 -5.78
N PRO A 473 22.72 23.00 -6.96
CA PRO A 473 22.08 22.66 -8.23
C PRO A 473 21.93 21.14 -8.44
N ALA A 474 22.61 20.30 -7.64
CA ALA A 474 22.48 18.85 -7.68
C ALA A 474 21.16 18.41 -7.04
N ALA A 475 20.78 19.02 -5.90
CA ALA A 475 19.50 18.74 -5.25
C ALA A 475 18.32 19.09 -6.15
N LEU A 476 18.36 20.23 -6.85
CA LEU A 476 17.31 20.59 -7.80
C LEU A 476 17.25 19.62 -9.00
N ARG A 477 18.42 19.19 -9.52
CA ARG A 477 18.48 18.16 -10.58
C ARG A 477 17.79 16.88 -10.11
N ASP A 478 18.12 16.40 -8.91
CA ASP A 478 17.62 15.13 -8.38
C ASP A 478 16.10 15.18 -8.12
N VAL A 479 15.57 16.31 -7.65
CA VAL A 479 14.12 16.54 -7.53
C VAL A 479 13.42 16.48 -8.90
N CYS A 480 13.92 17.23 -9.89
CA CYS A 480 13.32 17.25 -11.23
C CYS A 480 13.42 15.88 -11.92
N PHE A 481 14.58 15.22 -11.80
CA PHE A 481 14.81 13.88 -12.34
C PHE A 481 13.89 12.85 -11.69
N THR A 482 13.76 12.86 -10.35
CA THR A 482 12.86 11.93 -9.66
C THR A 482 11.41 12.13 -10.09
N ALA A 483 10.95 13.37 -10.19
CA ALA A 483 9.58 13.68 -10.61
C ALA A 483 9.30 13.34 -12.08
N ALA A 484 10.29 13.49 -12.97
CA ALA A 484 10.13 13.27 -14.40
C ALA A 484 10.39 11.83 -14.85
N VAL A 485 11.35 11.13 -14.24
CA VAL A 485 11.83 9.83 -14.73
C VAL A 485 11.44 8.68 -13.80
N LEU A 486 11.30 8.96 -12.50
CA LEU A 486 11.12 7.95 -11.45
C LEU A 486 9.70 7.99 -10.83
N ARG A 487 8.73 8.55 -11.55
CA ARG A 487 7.31 8.59 -11.16
C ARG A 487 6.43 8.12 -12.31
N SER A 488 5.30 7.52 -11.94
CA SER A 488 4.24 7.22 -12.90
C SER A 488 3.53 8.52 -13.29
N HIS A 489 3.19 8.67 -14.56
CA HIS A 489 2.48 9.86 -15.04
C HIS A 489 0.99 9.58 -15.30
N HIS A 490 0.12 10.37 -14.65
CA HIS A 490 -1.33 10.20 -14.65
C HIS A 490 -2.06 11.20 -15.56
N ALA A 491 -3.39 11.14 -15.57
CA ALA A 491 -4.23 11.89 -16.50
C ALA A 491 -4.27 13.40 -16.23
N HIS A 492 -4.30 13.82 -14.96
CA HIS A 492 -4.26 15.25 -14.61
C HIS A 492 -2.81 15.66 -14.44
N ARG A 493 -2.36 16.64 -15.23
CA ARG A 493 -0.95 16.99 -15.38
C ARG A 493 -0.71 18.49 -15.21
N VAL A 494 0.44 18.84 -14.64
CA VAL A 494 1.03 20.17 -14.69
C VAL A 494 2.53 20.00 -14.96
N ALA A 495 3.13 20.93 -15.69
CA ALA A 495 4.59 20.96 -15.88
C ALA A 495 5.06 22.41 -15.81
N VAL A 496 6.12 22.65 -15.04
CA VAL A 496 6.80 23.95 -14.96
C VAL A 496 8.25 23.79 -15.40
N VAL A 497 8.79 24.83 -16.04
CA VAL A 497 10.18 24.86 -16.52
C VAL A 497 10.92 25.98 -15.79
N GLY A 498 12.20 25.86 -15.51
CA GLY A 498 12.91 26.92 -14.78
C GLY A 498 14.33 26.53 -14.43
N ASP A 499 15.14 27.52 -14.12
CA ASP A 499 16.57 27.37 -13.82
C ASP A 499 16.86 27.21 -12.32
N SER A 500 15.87 27.44 -11.46
CA SER A 500 16.05 27.51 -10.01
C SER A 500 14.83 27.01 -9.24
N ALA A 501 15.05 26.48 -8.03
CA ALA A 501 13.98 25.98 -7.17
C ALA A 501 12.93 27.06 -6.83
N PRO A 502 13.30 28.33 -6.53
CA PRO A 502 12.33 29.41 -6.33
C PRO A 502 11.47 29.68 -7.57
N ALA A 503 12.06 29.72 -8.78
CA ALA A 503 11.32 29.97 -10.01
C ALA A 503 10.28 28.88 -10.30
N LEU A 504 10.62 27.60 -10.06
CA LEU A 504 9.68 26.50 -10.20
C LEU A 504 8.55 26.59 -9.15
N ALA A 505 8.86 26.96 -7.91
CA ALA A 505 7.87 27.13 -6.86
C ALA A 505 6.88 28.26 -7.17
N ASP A 506 7.39 29.43 -7.59
CA ASP A 506 6.58 30.60 -7.97
C ASP A 506 5.66 30.27 -9.18
N ALA A 507 6.14 29.45 -10.12
CA ALA A 507 5.33 29.00 -11.26
C ALA A 507 4.18 28.07 -10.82
N LEU A 508 4.42 27.15 -9.88
CA LEU A 508 3.37 26.30 -9.30
C LEU A 508 2.36 27.11 -8.48
N GLU A 509 2.79 28.13 -7.75
CA GLU A 509 1.90 29.03 -6.98
C GLU A 509 0.96 29.81 -7.89
N ARG A 510 1.46 30.40 -8.99
CA ARG A 510 0.62 31.08 -10.00
C ARG A 510 -0.38 30.14 -10.66
N TRP A 511 0.03 28.90 -10.93
CA TRP A 511 -0.89 27.87 -11.44
C TRP A 511 -1.99 27.53 -10.43
N LEU A 512 -1.63 27.36 -9.15
CA LEU A 512 -2.61 27.11 -8.08
C LEU A 512 -3.62 28.25 -7.92
N ALA A 513 -3.17 29.50 -8.11
CA ALA A 513 -3.98 30.71 -8.07
C ALA A 513 -4.91 30.89 -9.30
N GLY A 514 -4.74 30.08 -10.35
CA GLY A 514 -5.53 30.17 -11.59
C GLY A 514 -5.10 31.33 -12.51
N GLU A 515 -3.96 31.94 -12.24
CA GLU A 515 -3.38 33.03 -13.05
C GLU A 515 -2.77 32.54 -14.36
N ALA A 516 -2.64 31.22 -14.53
CA ALA A 516 -2.10 30.59 -15.73
C ALA A 516 -2.83 29.27 -16.06
N SER A 517 -3.40 29.16 -17.27
CA SER A 517 -4.04 27.94 -17.81
C SER A 517 -3.04 26.81 -18.08
N THR A 518 -1.81 27.20 -18.41
CA THR A 518 -0.61 26.39 -18.54
C THR A 518 0.44 27.10 -17.69
N ALA A 519 1.18 26.38 -16.85
CA ALA A 519 2.09 27.01 -15.89
C ALA A 519 3.38 27.48 -16.59
N GLU A 520 3.27 28.51 -17.44
CA GLU A 520 4.43 29.15 -18.04
C GLU A 520 5.18 29.96 -16.97
N PRO A 521 6.50 29.76 -16.81
CA PRO A 521 7.34 30.63 -16.00
C PRO A 521 7.32 32.02 -16.61
N SER A 522 7.00 33.04 -15.82
CA SER A 522 7.32 34.42 -16.17
C SER A 522 8.84 34.59 -16.01
N ILE A 523 9.60 34.15 -17.00
CA ILE A 523 10.98 34.59 -17.18
C ILE A 523 10.88 35.74 -18.18
N ALA A 524 11.51 36.88 -17.85
CA ALA A 524 11.73 38.00 -18.77
C ALA A 524 12.18 37.47 -20.15
N PRO A 525 11.89 38.16 -21.27
CA PRO A 525 12.25 37.65 -22.59
C PRO A 525 13.76 37.43 -22.67
N ALA A 526 14.18 36.17 -22.49
CA ALA A 526 15.48 35.73 -22.94
C ALA A 526 15.45 35.87 -24.46
N SER A 527 16.52 36.45 -25.00
CA SER A 527 16.82 36.45 -26.42
C SER A 527 16.49 35.09 -27.04
N SER A 528 16.03 35.11 -28.29
CA SER A 528 15.46 34.02 -29.09
C SER A 528 16.29 32.74 -29.28
N GLU A 529 17.24 32.39 -28.41
CA GLU A 529 18.27 31.36 -28.69
C GLU A 529 18.69 30.48 -27.51
N ASP A 530 17.79 30.12 -26.57
CA ASP A 530 18.05 28.94 -25.72
C ASP A 530 17.26 27.73 -26.25
N ALA A 531 17.91 26.97 -27.14
CA ALA A 531 17.34 25.78 -27.76
C ALA A 531 16.91 24.73 -26.72
N GLN A 532 17.59 24.65 -25.56
CA GLN A 532 17.23 23.72 -24.49
C GLN A 532 15.93 24.17 -23.80
N LEU A 533 15.78 25.45 -23.50
CA LEU A 533 14.55 26.00 -22.92
C LEU A 533 13.35 25.81 -23.87
N ALA A 534 13.55 26.07 -25.17
CA ALA A 534 12.52 25.88 -26.19
C ALA A 534 12.07 24.40 -26.27
N GLU A 535 13.02 23.46 -26.24
CA GLU A 535 12.72 22.04 -26.25
C GLU A 535 11.98 21.59 -24.99
N LEU A 536 12.41 22.02 -23.80
CA LEU A 536 11.72 21.70 -22.55
C LEU A 536 10.27 22.22 -22.53
N ARG A 537 10.03 23.43 -23.07
CA ARG A 537 8.67 23.98 -23.21
C ARG A 537 7.83 23.18 -24.20
N ARG A 538 8.41 22.75 -25.32
CA ARG A 538 7.73 21.89 -26.31
C ARG A 538 7.32 20.56 -25.69
N LEU A 539 8.22 19.91 -24.95
CA LEU A 539 7.94 18.65 -24.24
C LEU A 539 6.91 18.83 -23.13
N ALA A 540 6.98 19.93 -22.37
CA ALA A 540 5.96 20.26 -21.37
C ALA A 540 4.57 20.44 -22.01
N ALA A 541 4.47 21.13 -23.16
CA ALA A 541 3.21 21.29 -23.88
C ALA A 541 2.65 19.94 -24.37
N ALA A 542 3.49 19.08 -24.96
CA ALA A 542 3.10 17.73 -25.36
C ALA A 542 2.61 16.89 -24.16
N TYR A 543 3.32 16.97 -23.03
CA TYR A 543 2.93 16.30 -21.80
C TYR A 543 1.55 16.77 -21.30
N LEU A 544 1.27 18.07 -21.33
CA LEU A 544 -0.03 18.64 -20.95
C LEU A 544 -1.15 18.24 -21.93
N ALA A 545 -0.83 18.02 -23.21
CA ALA A 545 -1.76 17.49 -24.21
C ALA A 545 -2.09 16.01 -24.03
N GLY A 546 -1.48 15.33 -23.06
CA GLY A 546 -1.70 13.90 -22.77
C GLY A 546 -0.74 12.97 -23.51
N GLU A 547 0.21 13.50 -24.28
CA GLU A 547 1.19 12.69 -25.02
C GLU A 547 2.17 11.99 -24.07
N ALA A 548 2.76 10.90 -24.54
CA ALA A 548 3.85 10.21 -23.86
C ALA A 548 5.17 10.94 -24.16
N VAL A 549 5.89 11.34 -23.11
CA VAL A 549 7.15 12.08 -23.22
C VAL A 549 8.28 11.24 -22.64
N ASP A 550 9.36 11.07 -23.40
CA ASP A 550 10.58 10.46 -22.89
C ASP A 550 11.43 11.49 -22.14
N TRP A 551 11.20 11.60 -20.83
CA TRP A 551 11.92 12.54 -19.98
C TRP A 551 13.42 12.21 -19.85
N ARG A 552 13.84 10.96 -20.11
CA ARG A 552 15.27 10.60 -20.02
C ARG A 552 16.12 11.30 -21.09
N ALA A 553 15.52 11.69 -22.21
CA ALA A 553 16.22 12.44 -23.26
C ALA A 553 16.69 13.83 -22.79
N VAL A 554 15.98 14.45 -21.84
CA VAL A 554 16.28 15.81 -21.33
C VAL A 554 16.70 15.84 -19.86
N ALA A 555 16.48 14.74 -19.13
CA ALA A 555 16.96 14.51 -17.78
C ALA A 555 17.67 13.14 -17.72
N PRO A 556 18.89 13.02 -18.30
CA PRO A 556 19.54 11.73 -18.50
C PRO A 556 20.08 11.10 -17.21
N ALA A 557 20.32 11.89 -16.16
CA ALA A 557 20.87 11.41 -14.90
C ALA A 557 20.37 12.22 -13.71
N GLY A 558 20.18 11.51 -12.59
CA GLY A 558 19.87 12.07 -11.28
C GLY A 558 19.72 10.95 -10.26
N ARG A 559 19.68 11.32 -8.98
CA ARG A 559 19.44 10.39 -7.88
C ARG A 559 17.98 10.42 -7.48
N CYS A 560 17.46 9.27 -7.05
CA CYS A 560 16.17 9.20 -6.40
C CYS A 560 16.22 9.95 -5.06
N VAL A 561 15.34 10.93 -4.88
CA VAL A 561 15.15 11.65 -3.62
C VAL A 561 13.72 11.47 -3.11
N SER A 562 13.51 11.66 -1.81
CA SER A 562 12.16 11.61 -1.25
C SER A 562 11.37 12.83 -1.74
N LEU A 563 10.27 12.57 -2.42
CA LEU A 563 9.30 13.57 -2.86
C LEU A 563 7.95 13.27 -2.21
N PRO A 564 7.02 14.25 -2.12
CA PRO A 564 5.65 13.99 -1.69
C PRO A 564 5.05 12.85 -2.51
N THR A 565 4.52 11.84 -1.83
CA THR A 565 3.84 10.71 -2.46
C THR A 565 2.39 11.07 -2.82
N TYR A 566 1.70 10.15 -3.51
CA TYR A 566 0.32 10.35 -3.94
C TYR A 566 -0.63 10.80 -2.79
N PRO A 567 -1.32 11.94 -2.90
CA PRO A 567 -2.21 12.46 -1.86
C PRO A 567 -3.62 11.87 -1.99
N TRP A 568 -3.86 10.78 -1.27
CA TRP A 568 -5.12 10.01 -1.27
C TRP A 568 -6.35 10.85 -0.96
N GLN A 569 -7.39 10.73 -1.78
CA GLN A 569 -8.72 11.26 -1.49
C GLN A 569 -9.43 10.31 -0.51
N ARG A 570 -9.33 10.61 0.79
CA ARG A 570 -9.80 9.75 1.90
C ARG A 570 -11.33 9.72 2.04
N GLU A 571 -12.03 9.19 1.04
CA GLU A 571 -13.48 9.03 1.07
C GLU A 571 -13.87 7.91 2.04
N ARG A 572 -14.88 8.17 2.88
CA ARG A 572 -15.34 7.19 3.86
C ARG A 572 -16.02 6.01 3.17
N MET A 573 -15.43 4.83 3.33
CA MET A 573 -15.92 3.54 2.84
C MET A 573 -16.08 2.59 4.02
N TRP A 574 -17.26 2.54 4.59
CA TRP A 574 -17.56 1.64 5.71
C TRP A 574 -18.91 0.96 5.49
N LEU A 575 -19.05 -0.25 6.00
CA LEU A 575 -20.34 -0.93 6.08
C LEU A 575 -21.12 -0.33 7.25
N GLU A 576 -22.13 0.50 6.97
CA GLU A 576 -22.83 1.28 7.99
C GLU A 576 -23.46 0.43 9.09
N TRP A 577 -23.95 -0.76 8.74
CA TRP A 577 -24.56 -1.68 9.69
C TRP A 577 -23.59 -2.27 10.71
N LEU A 578 -22.28 -2.11 10.51
CA LEU A 578 -21.29 -2.41 11.55
C LEU A 578 -21.24 -1.37 12.67
N THR A 579 -21.84 -0.20 12.46
CA THR A 579 -21.98 0.86 13.47
C THR A 579 -23.28 0.75 14.27
N GLU A 580 -24.23 -0.07 13.81
CA GLU A 580 -25.44 -0.41 14.54
C GLU A 580 -25.06 -1.30 15.73
N PRO A 581 -25.67 -1.11 16.93
CA PRO A 581 -25.49 -2.06 18.01
C PRO A 581 -25.95 -3.45 17.53
N PRO A 582 -25.22 -4.53 17.86
CA PRO A 582 -25.64 -5.86 17.44
C PRO A 582 -27.07 -6.09 17.92
N LEU A 583 -27.94 -6.58 17.03
CA LEU A 583 -29.23 -7.10 17.43
C LEU A 583 -28.95 -8.20 18.45
N LEU A 584 -29.12 -7.88 19.73
CA LEU A 584 -29.20 -8.89 20.76
C LEU A 584 -30.46 -9.65 20.44
N ASP A 585 -30.34 -10.89 19.98
CA ASP A 585 -31.47 -11.79 19.86
C ASP A 585 -32.12 -11.90 21.24
N ALA A 586 -33.22 -11.17 21.41
CA ALA A 586 -34.07 -11.22 22.59
C ALA A 586 -34.94 -12.48 22.61
N GLU A 587 -34.64 -13.50 21.80
CA GLU A 587 -35.42 -14.73 21.72
C GLU A 587 -34.53 -15.99 21.81
N SER A 588 -33.97 -16.21 22.99
CA SER A 588 -33.51 -17.53 23.45
C SER A 588 -34.37 -18.06 24.61
N GLU A 589 -35.62 -17.63 24.71
CA GLU A 589 -36.62 -18.23 25.59
C GLU A 589 -37.91 -18.50 24.81
N LYS A 590 -37.90 -19.58 24.03
CA LYS A 590 -39.07 -20.44 23.78
C LYS A 590 -38.63 -21.67 22.99
N SER A 591 -38.27 -22.72 23.74
CA SER A 591 -38.23 -24.08 23.21
C SER A 591 -39.67 -24.49 22.83
N GLY A 592 -39.98 -24.40 21.54
CA GLY A 592 -41.19 -24.95 20.93
C GLY A 592 -40.88 -26.31 20.33
N LYS A 593 -41.58 -27.35 20.80
CA LYS A 593 -41.51 -28.73 20.31
C LYS A 593 -41.63 -28.79 18.78
N ILE A 594 -40.73 -29.55 18.15
CA ILE A 594 -40.81 -29.90 16.73
C ILE A 594 -41.73 -31.12 16.63
N ASP A 595 -42.94 -30.93 16.11
CA ASP A 595 -43.81 -32.02 15.68
C ASP A 595 -43.35 -32.54 14.32
N SER A 596 -42.86 -33.78 14.32
CA SER A 596 -42.46 -34.50 13.13
C SER A 596 -43.66 -35.16 12.45
N ASN A 597 -44.34 -34.45 11.55
CA ASN A 597 -45.00 -35.04 10.38
C ASN A 597 -45.59 -33.96 9.45
N ALA A 598 -44.90 -33.66 8.35
CA ALA A 598 -45.51 -33.11 7.15
C ALA A 598 -44.67 -33.53 5.93
N ALA A 599 -45.22 -34.41 5.10
CA ALA A 599 -44.66 -34.77 3.82
C ALA A 599 -44.67 -33.56 2.88
N THR A 600 -43.51 -33.19 2.36
CA THR A 600 -43.30 -32.07 1.45
C THR A 600 -43.73 -32.41 0.02
N ALA A 601 -44.79 -31.75 -0.46
CA ALA A 601 -44.95 -31.48 -1.88
C ALA A 601 -43.96 -30.36 -2.26
N ALA A 602 -43.29 -30.51 -3.41
CA ALA A 602 -42.36 -29.49 -3.92
C ALA A 602 -43.12 -28.17 -4.18
N PRO A 603 -42.63 -27.02 -3.66
CA PRO A 603 -43.24 -25.73 -3.98
C PRO A 603 -42.98 -25.39 -5.44
N SER A 604 -44.05 -25.06 -6.17
CA SER A 604 -43.97 -24.45 -7.50
C SER A 604 -43.38 -23.04 -7.36
N VAL A 605 -42.30 -22.78 -8.11
CA VAL A 605 -41.66 -21.45 -8.17
C VAL A 605 -42.66 -20.47 -8.81
N PRO A 606 -43.06 -19.38 -8.14
CA PRO A 606 -43.90 -18.36 -8.74
C PRO A 606 -43.16 -17.70 -9.94
N PRO A 607 -43.88 -17.24 -10.98
CA PRO A 607 -43.26 -16.61 -12.14
C PRO A 607 -42.44 -15.37 -11.73
N ASP A 608 -41.19 -15.28 -12.21
CA ASP A 608 -40.29 -14.16 -11.94
C ASP A 608 -40.80 -12.87 -12.63
N PRO A 609 -41.25 -11.85 -11.86
CA PRO A 609 -41.86 -10.64 -12.42
C PRO A 609 -40.90 -9.79 -13.26
N GLY A 610 -39.58 -10.05 -13.24
CA GLY A 610 -38.58 -9.33 -14.03
C GLY A 610 -38.18 -9.98 -15.36
N ALA A 611 -38.66 -11.20 -15.65
CA ALA A 611 -38.27 -11.94 -16.85
C ALA A 611 -38.79 -11.27 -18.13
N GLY A 612 -37.90 -10.94 -19.07
CA GLY A 612 -38.24 -10.38 -20.38
C GLY A 612 -38.75 -8.92 -20.36
N ALA A 613 -38.78 -8.25 -19.21
CA ALA A 613 -39.31 -6.89 -19.08
C ALA A 613 -38.53 -5.86 -19.93
N LEU A 614 -37.21 -5.98 -20.01
CA LEU A 614 -36.39 -5.11 -20.85
C LEU A 614 -36.58 -5.42 -22.32
N LEU A 615 -36.69 -6.70 -22.70
CA LEU A 615 -36.98 -7.10 -24.08
C LEU A 615 -38.32 -6.52 -24.57
N ALA A 616 -39.36 -6.61 -23.73
CA ALA A 616 -40.67 -6.02 -24.04
C ALA A 616 -40.56 -4.50 -24.24
N ALA A 617 -39.94 -3.79 -23.31
CA ALA A 617 -39.73 -2.34 -23.42
C ALA A 617 -38.90 -1.94 -24.65
N LEU A 618 -37.93 -2.74 -25.07
CA LEU A 618 -37.13 -2.49 -26.28
C LEU A 618 -37.91 -2.72 -27.58
N ARG A 619 -38.91 -3.61 -27.60
CA ARG A 619 -39.76 -3.83 -28.77
C ARG A 619 -40.56 -2.58 -29.14
N ASP A 620 -41.02 -1.85 -28.13
CA ASP A 620 -41.79 -0.60 -28.28
C ASP A 620 -40.92 0.61 -28.68
N VAL A 621 -39.59 0.49 -28.62
CA VAL A 621 -38.66 1.53 -29.04
C VAL A 621 -38.32 1.37 -30.53
N PRO A 622 -38.31 2.44 -31.35
CA PRO A 622 -37.88 2.38 -32.75
C PRO A 622 -36.47 1.79 -32.91
N PRO A 623 -36.19 0.97 -33.94
CA PRO A 623 -34.92 0.26 -34.09
C PRO A 623 -33.67 1.14 -33.92
N GLY A 624 -33.64 2.35 -34.51
CA GLY A 624 -32.52 3.30 -34.42
C GLY A 624 -32.26 3.86 -33.02
N LEU A 625 -33.23 3.78 -32.09
CA LEU A 625 -33.10 4.27 -30.72
C LEU A 625 -32.87 3.17 -29.69
N ARG A 626 -33.01 1.89 -30.08
CA ARG A 626 -32.86 0.73 -29.16
C ARG A 626 -31.47 0.66 -28.54
N ARG A 627 -30.42 0.90 -29.33
CA ARG A 627 -29.03 0.92 -28.86
C ARG A 627 -28.82 1.94 -27.75
N ALA A 628 -29.23 3.19 -27.97
CA ALA A 628 -29.09 4.27 -27.00
C ALA A 628 -29.94 4.03 -25.74
N ARG A 629 -31.10 3.37 -25.86
CA ARG A 629 -31.91 2.95 -24.72
C ARG A 629 -31.23 1.85 -23.92
N LEU A 630 -30.69 0.83 -24.59
CA LEU A 630 -30.01 -0.29 -23.95
C LEU A 630 -28.69 0.14 -23.30
N GLN A 631 -27.91 1.02 -23.94
CA GLN A 631 -26.70 1.59 -23.35
C GLN A 631 -27.00 2.31 -22.04
N ARG A 632 -28.06 3.14 -21.98
CA ARG A 632 -28.51 3.78 -20.73
C ARG A 632 -28.94 2.78 -19.67
N HIS A 633 -29.58 1.68 -20.06
CA HIS A 633 -29.99 0.62 -19.13
C HIS A 633 -28.77 -0.13 -18.56
N VAL A 634 -27.79 -0.46 -19.41
CA VAL A 634 -26.52 -1.06 -18.98
C VAL A 634 -25.77 -0.12 -18.05
N GLU A 635 -25.72 1.18 -18.36
CA GLU A 635 -25.12 2.20 -17.50
C GLU A 635 -25.82 2.27 -16.12
N GLN A 636 -27.16 2.31 -16.09
CA GLN A 636 -27.93 2.29 -14.84
C GLN A 636 -27.70 1.01 -14.03
N ALA A 637 -27.62 -0.14 -14.72
CA ALA A 637 -27.34 -1.43 -14.08
C ALA A 637 -25.92 -1.47 -13.50
N LEU A 638 -24.93 -0.92 -14.20
CA LEU A 638 -23.55 -0.78 -13.72
C LEU A 638 -23.48 0.15 -12.51
N ARG A 639 -24.08 1.35 -12.57
CA ARG A 639 -24.12 2.30 -11.45
C ARG A 639 -24.71 1.65 -10.20
N ALA A 640 -25.83 0.96 -10.35
CA ALA A 640 -26.46 0.25 -9.23
C ALA A 640 -25.60 -0.90 -8.69
N ALA A 641 -24.99 -1.72 -9.56
CA ALA A 641 -24.21 -2.88 -9.14
C ALA A 641 -22.89 -2.52 -8.43
N LEU A 642 -22.29 -1.40 -8.84
CA LEU A 642 -21.01 -0.88 -8.32
C LEU A 642 -21.20 0.17 -7.22
N GLU A 643 -22.44 0.65 -7.00
CA GLU A 643 -22.78 1.76 -6.11
C GLU A 643 -22.04 3.06 -6.47
N LEU A 644 -21.93 3.35 -7.78
CA LEU A 644 -21.26 4.56 -8.26
C LEU A 644 -22.11 5.81 -7.96
N PRO A 645 -21.47 6.94 -7.60
CA PRO A 645 -22.16 8.23 -7.47
C PRO A 645 -22.86 8.67 -8.76
N ASP A 646 -23.99 9.36 -8.63
CA ASP A 646 -24.78 9.85 -9.76
C ASP A 646 -24.03 10.92 -10.59
N ASP A 647 -23.15 11.69 -9.95
CA ASP A 647 -22.34 12.74 -10.58
C ASP A 647 -21.12 12.20 -11.32
N LEU A 648 -20.79 10.91 -11.18
CA LEU A 648 -19.68 10.31 -11.91
C LEU A 648 -20.05 10.10 -13.38
N ALA A 649 -19.45 10.87 -14.28
CA ALA A 649 -19.62 10.68 -15.72
C ALA A 649 -19.00 9.34 -16.18
N ILE A 650 -19.77 8.52 -16.90
CA ILE A 650 -19.29 7.28 -17.52
C ILE A 650 -19.23 7.50 -19.03
N ALA A 651 -18.02 7.55 -19.59
CA ALA A 651 -17.85 7.71 -21.03
C ALA A 651 -18.41 6.47 -21.78
N PRO A 652 -19.00 6.63 -22.98
CA PRO A 652 -19.49 5.50 -23.78
C PRO A 652 -18.44 4.42 -24.08
N HIS A 653 -17.18 4.83 -24.23
CA HIS A 653 -16.04 3.95 -24.50
C HIS A 653 -15.28 3.54 -23.23
N ALA A 654 -15.83 3.82 -22.04
CA ALA A 654 -15.22 3.45 -20.77
C ALA A 654 -15.05 1.94 -20.69
N ARG A 655 -13.86 1.50 -20.26
CA ARG A 655 -13.60 0.09 -20.00
C ARG A 655 -14.24 -0.29 -18.67
N LEU A 656 -15.01 -1.36 -18.68
CA LEU A 656 -15.79 -1.82 -17.52
C LEU A 656 -14.90 -2.10 -16.30
N PHE A 657 -13.74 -2.72 -16.52
CA PHE A 657 -12.78 -3.05 -15.46
C PHE A 657 -12.10 -1.81 -14.86
N ASP A 658 -11.97 -0.70 -15.61
CA ASP A 658 -11.45 0.55 -15.07
C ASP A 658 -12.45 1.25 -14.14
N LEU A 659 -13.74 0.87 -14.22
CA LEU A 659 -14.80 1.33 -13.33
C LEU A 659 -14.95 0.44 -12.07
N GLY A 660 -14.12 -0.58 -11.90
CA GLY A 660 -14.16 -1.51 -10.76
C GLY A 660 -15.10 -2.72 -10.94
N VAL A 661 -15.45 -3.08 -12.18
CA VAL A 661 -16.21 -4.32 -12.45
C VAL A 661 -15.35 -5.53 -12.11
N SER A 662 -15.76 -6.28 -11.08
CA SER A 662 -15.10 -7.53 -10.67
C SER A 662 -15.78 -8.76 -11.31
N SER A 663 -15.21 -9.96 -11.12
CA SER A 663 -15.86 -11.22 -11.53
C SER A 663 -17.23 -11.43 -10.90
N LEU A 664 -17.42 -10.97 -9.65
CA LEU A 664 -18.72 -11.04 -8.95
C LEU A 664 -19.74 -10.10 -9.59
N THR A 665 -19.33 -8.85 -9.83
CA THR A 665 -20.18 -7.87 -10.52
C THR A 665 -20.53 -8.35 -11.93
N ALA A 666 -19.56 -8.92 -12.65
CA ALA A 666 -19.75 -9.40 -14.01
C ALA A 666 -20.78 -10.53 -14.08
N LEU A 667 -20.68 -11.50 -13.15
CA LEU A 667 -21.63 -12.59 -13.04
C LEU A 667 -23.05 -12.10 -12.68
N ALA A 668 -23.16 -11.17 -11.74
CA ALA A 668 -24.43 -10.58 -11.31
C ALA A 668 -25.10 -9.82 -12.47
N LEU A 669 -24.34 -8.98 -13.18
CA LEU A 669 -24.84 -8.22 -14.34
C LEU A 669 -25.26 -9.13 -15.48
N ARG A 670 -24.46 -10.16 -15.82
CA ARG A 670 -24.84 -11.15 -16.84
C ARG A 670 -26.16 -11.83 -16.48
N THR A 671 -26.29 -12.31 -15.25
CA THR A 671 -27.49 -13.03 -14.79
C THR A 671 -28.72 -12.11 -14.82
N ARG A 672 -28.55 -10.84 -14.43
CA ARG A 672 -29.58 -9.81 -14.56
C ARG A 672 -29.99 -9.59 -16.02
N PHE A 673 -29.04 -9.37 -16.93
CA PHE A 673 -29.34 -9.12 -18.34
C PHE A 673 -29.97 -10.34 -19.04
N GLN A 674 -29.51 -11.55 -18.71
CA GLN A 674 -30.08 -12.80 -19.21
C GLN A 674 -31.56 -12.93 -18.82
N ARG A 675 -31.90 -12.61 -17.56
CA ARG A 675 -33.28 -12.56 -17.09
C ARG A 675 -34.09 -11.47 -17.80
N GLU A 676 -33.58 -10.24 -17.80
CA GLU A 676 -34.30 -9.06 -18.32
C GLU A 676 -34.55 -9.13 -19.84
N LEU A 677 -33.63 -9.74 -20.59
CA LEU A 677 -33.72 -9.92 -22.04
C LEU A 677 -34.30 -11.27 -22.47
N ALA A 678 -34.49 -12.20 -21.53
CA ALA A 678 -34.95 -13.56 -21.79
C ALA A 678 -34.13 -14.26 -22.91
N CYS A 679 -32.81 -14.11 -22.89
CA CYS A 679 -31.88 -14.69 -23.86
C CYS A 679 -30.67 -15.32 -23.17
N ASP A 680 -30.10 -16.37 -23.75
CA ASP A 680 -28.88 -16.98 -23.23
C ASP A 680 -27.66 -16.09 -23.47
N LEU A 681 -26.93 -15.81 -22.39
CA LEU A 681 -25.71 -14.98 -22.43
C LEU A 681 -24.52 -15.81 -21.93
N PRO A 682 -23.37 -15.76 -22.62
CA PRO A 682 -22.19 -16.52 -22.20
C PRO A 682 -21.64 -16.00 -20.86
N PRO A 683 -21.02 -16.85 -20.05
CA PRO A 683 -20.37 -16.43 -18.80
C PRO A 683 -19.24 -15.41 -19.02
N THR A 684 -18.66 -15.39 -20.22
CA THR A 684 -17.57 -14.49 -20.62
C THR A 684 -18.04 -13.14 -21.16
N LEU A 685 -19.36 -12.87 -21.24
CA LEU A 685 -19.93 -11.70 -21.92
C LEU A 685 -19.21 -10.37 -21.63
N LEU A 686 -18.99 -10.05 -20.35
CA LEU A 686 -18.37 -8.78 -19.95
C LEU A 686 -16.85 -8.76 -20.13
N PHE A 687 -16.22 -9.92 -20.26
CA PHE A 687 -14.79 -10.06 -20.59
C PHE A 687 -14.56 -9.90 -22.09
N ASP A 688 -15.42 -10.52 -22.91
CA ASP A 688 -15.35 -10.45 -24.38
C ASP A 688 -15.72 -9.05 -24.90
N HIS A 689 -16.59 -8.34 -24.18
CA HIS A 689 -17.04 -6.98 -24.51
C HIS A 689 -16.78 -6.02 -23.34
N PRO A 690 -15.51 -5.66 -23.07
CA PRO A 690 -15.12 -4.97 -21.85
C PRO A 690 -15.33 -3.45 -21.91
N ARG A 691 -16.19 -2.96 -22.81
CA ARG A 691 -16.57 -1.54 -22.95
C ARG A 691 -18.08 -1.39 -22.91
N LEU A 692 -18.55 -0.28 -22.35
CA LEU A 692 -19.98 0.00 -22.21
C LEU A 692 -20.72 -0.04 -23.56
N ASP A 693 -20.17 0.61 -24.58
CA ASP A 693 -20.73 0.63 -25.93
C ASP A 693 -20.80 -0.77 -26.58
N ALA A 694 -19.70 -1.53 -26.53
CA ALA A 694 -19.59 -2.86 -27.09
C ALA A 694 -20.50 -3.88 -26.39
N LEU A 695 -20.64 -3.77 -25.06
CA LEU A 695 -21.56 -4.60 -24.29
C LEU A 695 -23.01 -4.34 -24.69
N ALA A 696 -23.40 -3.06 -24.84
CA ALA A 696 -24.74 -2.69 -25.28
C ALA A 696 -25.04 -3.19 -26.71
N GLU A 697 -24.06 -3.09 -27.63
CA GLU A 697 -24.17 -3.68 -28.98
C GLU A 697 -24.41 -5.20 -28.92
N ARG A 698 -23.59 -5.92 -28.13
CA ARG A 698 -23.68 -7.37 -28.03
C ARG A 698 -24.99 -7.84 -27.44
N LEU A 699 -25.48 -7.15 -26.40
CA LEU A 699 -26.76 -7.40 -25.77
C LEU A 699 -27.93 -7.14 -26.74
N LEU A 700 -27.84 -6.10 -27.56
CA LEU A 700 -28.84 -5.81 -28.58
C LEU A 700 -28.92 -6.92 -29.63
N ALA A 701 -27.75 -7.40 -30.09
CA ALA A 701 -27.66 -8.51 -31.04
C ALA A 701 -28.20 -9.83 -30.45
N ALA A 702 -28.00 -10.08 -29.15
CA ALA A 702 -28.58 -11.23 -28.45
C ALA A 702 -30.10 -11.14 -28.31
N ALA A 703 -30.63 -9.94 -28.00
CA ALA A 703 -32.05 -9.70 -27.78
C ALA A 703 -32.87 -9.71 -29.08
N PHE A 704 -32.26 -9.34 -30.21
CA PHE A 704 -32.90 -9.32 -31.53
C PHE A 704 -32.08 -10.09 -32.58
N PRO A 705 -32.04 -11.44 -32.51
CA PRO A 705 -31.27 -12.27 -33.44
C PRO A 705 -31.69 -12.07 -34.91
N ALA A 706 -32.96 -11.74 -35.14
CA ALA A 706 -33.52 -11.48 -36.48
C ALA A 706 -32.97 -10.20 -37.16
N VAL A 707 -32.28 -9.33 -36.41
CA VAL A 707 -31.57 -8.15 -36.94
C VAL A 707 -30.09 -8.45 -37.19
N ALA A 708 -29.56 -9.54 -36.63
CA ALA A 708 -28.17 -10.00 -36.83
C ALA A 708 -28.00 -10.96 -38.03
N ALA A 709 -29.08 -11.23 -38.77
CA ALA A 709 -29.09 -12.08 -39.95
C ALA A 709 -28.88 -11.32 -41.28
N GLU A 710 -28.32 -10.11 -41.23
CA GLU A 710 -27.61 -9.55 -42.38
C GLU A 710 -26.12 -9.58 -42.09
N PRO A 711 -25.30 -10.31 -42.88
CA PRO A 711 -23.86 -10.09 -42.83
C PRO A 711 -23.59 -8.62 -43.20
N PRO A 712 -22.45 -8.03 -42.80
CA PRO A 712 -22.05 -6.77 -43.40
C PRO A 712 -21.83 -7.04 -44.89
N VAL A 713 -22.88 -6.81 -45.69
CA VAL A 713 -22.76 -6.79 -47.14
C VAL A 713 -21.98 -5.53 -47.41
N ASP A 714 -20.69 -5.70 -47.65
CA ASP A 714 -19.89 -4.68 -48.30
C ASP A 714 -20.53 -4.42 -49.67
N ALA A 715 -21.47 -3.47 -49.71
CA ALA A 715 -22.22 -3.10 -50.91
C ALA A 715 -21.26 -2.72 -52.05
N ARG A 716 -20.05 -2.24 -51.70
CA ARG A 716 -18.96 -1.97 -52.63
C ARG A 716 -18.35 -3.23 -53.23
N ALA A 717 -18.24 -4.32 -52.49
CA ALA A 717 -17.68 -5.57 -53.02
C ALA A 717 -18.61 -6.20 -54.07
N ARG A 718 -19.93 -6.05 -53.92
CA ARG A 718 -20.91 -6.49 -54.93
C ARG A 718 -20.99 -5.56 -56.14
N GLU A 719 -20.87 -4.25 -55.94
CA GLU A 719 -20.76 -3.30 -57.06
C GLU A 719 -19.50 -3.57 -57.89
N VAL A 720 -18.34 -3.81 -57.25
CA VAL A 720 -17.08 -4.07 -57.95
C VAL A 720 -17.08 -5.42 -58.66
N ALA A 721 -17.68 -6.45 -58.06
CA ALA A 721 -17.79 -7.79 -58.67
C ALA A 721 -18.78 -7.88 -59.84
N ALA A 722 -19.65 -6.87 -60.01
CA ALA A 722 -20.64 -6.80 -61.09
C ALA A 722 -20.17 -5.99 -62.30
N LEU A 723 -19.00 -5.35 -62.23
CA LEU A 723 -18.42 -4.59 -63.33
C LEU A 723 -17.76 -5.53 -64.34
N THR A 724 -17.99 -5.30 -65.62
CA THR A 724 -17.13 -5.85 -66.68
C THR A 724 -15.73 -5.22 -66.59
N GLU A 725 -14.72 -5.87 -67.17
CA GLU A 725 -13.32 -5.40 -67.13
C GLU A 725 -13.18 -3.95 -67.65
N VAL A 726 -13.98 -3.59 -68.67
CA VAL A 726 -14.05 -2.24 -69.25
C VAL A 726 -14.68 -1.22 -68.28
N GLU A 727 -15.69 -1.62 -67.52
CA GLU A 727 -16.37 -0.75 -66.54
C GLU A 727 -15.52 -0.56 -65.28
N ALA A 728 -14.76 -1.58 -64.89
CA ALA A 728 -13.79 -1.51 -63.80
C ALA A 728 -12.63 -0.56 -64.13
N GLU A 729 -12.10 -0.59 -65.36
CA GLU A 729 -11.07 0.35 -65.83
C GLU A 729 -11.58 1.80 -65.88
N ALA A 730 -12.81 2.03 -66.36
CA ALA A 730 -13.42 3.35 -66.41
C ALA A 730 -13.65 3.94 -65.00
N GLU A 731 -14.06 3.11 -64.05
CA GLU A 731 -14.25 3.51 -62.66
C GLU A 731 -12.92 3.80 -61.94
N LEU A 732 -11.87 3.00 -62.22
CA LEU A 732 -10.52 3.23 -61.71
C LEU A 732 -9.93 4.53 -62.25
N ALA A 733 -10.10 4.82 -63.54
CA ALA A 733 -9.67 6.06 -64.17
C ALA A 733 -10.36 7.30 -63.55
N ARG A 734 -11.69 7.23 -63.32
CA ARG A 734 -12.43 8.31 -62.65
C ARG A 734 -11.94 8.57 -61.22
N ARG A 735 -11.61 7.52 -60.47
CA ARG A 735 -11.13 7.64 -59.09
C ARG A 735 -9.69 8.16 -59.01
N LEU A 736 -8.82 7.73 -59.93
CA LEU A 736 -7.45 8.27 -60.05
C LEU A 736 -7.47 9.76 -60.44
N GLU A 737 -8.41 10.16 -61.30
CA GLU A 737 -8.59 11.57 -61.68
C GLU A 737 -9.22 12.41 -60.56
N HIS A 738 -10.09 11.82 -59.73
CA HIS A 738 -10.60 12.46 -58.52
C HIS A 738 -9.50 12.64 -57.47
N LEU A 739 -8.65 11.63 -57.24
CA LEU A 739 -7.54 11.70 -56.27
C LEU A 739 -6.42 12.65 -56.69
N ARG A 740 -6.16 12.79 -58.00
CA ARG A 740 -5.21 13.79 -58.54
C ARG A 740 -5.60 15.24 -58.25
N ARG A 741 -6.84 15.52 -57.87
CA ARG A 741 -7.28 16.88 -57.45
C ARG A 741 -7.02 17.19 -55.98
N TYR A 742 -6.61 16.20 -55.18
CA TYR A 742 -6.47 16.32 -53.72
C TYR A 742 -5.08 15.96 -53.18
N LEU A 743 -4.08 15.80 -54.06
CA LEU A 743 -2.68 15.69 -53.66
C LEU A 743 -1.91 16.91 -54.22
N PRO A 744 -1.09 17.61 -53.40
CA PRO A 744 -0.19 18.67 -53.85
C PRO A 744 0.93 18.16 -54.76
#